data_AF-A0A1I6J7X7-F1
#
_entry.id   AF-A0A1I6J7X7-F1
#
_cell.length_a   1.000
_cell.length_b   1.000
_cell.length_c   1.000
_cell.angle_alpha   90.00
_cell.angle_beta   90.00
_cell.angle_gamma   90.00
#
_symmetry.space_group_name_H-M   'P 1'
#
loop_
_entity.id
_entity.type
_entity.pdbx_description
1 polymer ?
#
loop_
_entity_poly.entity_id
_entity_poly.type
_entity_poly.pdbx_seq_one_letter_code
_entity_poly.pdbx_strand_id
1 'polypeptide(L)'
;MPTQGAHAAARVSAAASGVVIDELANGDGSGGAFSFFELRNTGRAAVDLHGWNVFRCSAEGLRANVGRPEARLDDVVLQPGERFTVARIGATLPGGRRADAQFTQPYDRGGFGLVLVDADGDRVDAVGVYPSEPTPVASECTEGANLPEMLASTSAPGESWQRVADTGDVAEDFVRAEATPGAENARGPQDRADAASVRIVEVAAAGPAGSGDDLVEIRNSGGAAVDVGGWTVHRCSASGTASPDTRQYAFPPGARLDAGERFLLGGPGFEPGADEAEPDARTTTSLADTTFGVLLTDAAGRRVDEVSVSNGPDTACQRDASKLASVLDARAGESWQLVEEPGAGATGFVIAPRTPGRPNARAERSVFRSAFEYPASPEVAVSELATDPRSIEGTSPQNFVELGNYGDRAVDLGGWRLVQCGVDGAREQDTLLAIADGTRVAPGETWLAALEGTAAAAGADARYAEPFDLLGTGVWVEDAEGRRVDSVGVYLANEMDEPNERPSPCTKGVALTTFQPDRLRGETYQRSRFTGVDADDFVVRAASPGELDLAEWTPVEALAAQTEARLATEVRRELGDDAVRLAGAGPGAVAPTRRTLNGEAAAVVVEAARGATTAGALVEHRAPGEQPIAVGAGGSVEVADLAASDDAFAFPYVRMTVAVGPSRSADGGRTVAWTGHGDDRAELTLSVWDPSGGAWRRLDSRSATDGGVLMLTGRVRAAEASDDRIELLVQSAPRRSDATPHGADGEFEDPADYDLAISHITDTQYLSEAYPEVYAEVVGWIAANAETRKIAFATHTGDLVQNWVDPGQQEDRARREFEVASTMQAVLDDAGVPNSVLPGNHDNKRGASNALFNEYFGPSRYEAMPWYAGSIAPDDNSANFSTFERAGARFLMLSLPYAYGERELAWAEQVVASHPGHNVVVSTHEHVTPELADAAAGRSTGSRWLSRGGELWQRVVAPNRNVVAVLSGHFHGLGRIVTEDAGGLAGHTVVELLADYQEFRTHTGERATGFQRLLQVDLGGGTIAVDTISSTLGATASFPYDYEQFRPENGSEGTPSNSRPWRILADGLQDRYTAEDDDFAVDVAFQYPKRVVTESVLVGR
;
A
#
# COMPACT_ATOMS: atom_id res chain seq x y z
N MET A 1 13.13 24.23 1.83
CA MET A 1 12.40 24.55 3.07
C MET A 1 11.26 25.55 2.79
N PRO A 2 10.12 25.14 2.22
CA PRO A 2 8.87 25.83 2.46
C PRO A 2 8.14 25.18 3.65
N THR A 3 7.48 26.02 4.43
CA THR A 3 6.73 25.72 5.66
C THR A 3 5.55 24.78 5.38
N GLN A 4 5.49 23.66 6.11
CA GLN A 4 4.31 22.79 6.19
C GLN A 4 3.08 23.61 6.60
N GLY A 5 2.10 23.68 5.71
CA GLY A 5 0.80 24.26 6.00
C GLY A 5 -0.01 23.28 6.84
N ALA A 6 -0.37 23.70 8.05
CA ALA A 6 -1.32 22.99 8.88
C ALA A 6 -2.67 22.88 8.15
N HIS A 7 -2.97 21.70 7.61
CA HIS A 7 -4.32 21.35 7.18
C HIS A 7 -5.19 21.21 8.42
N ALA A 8 -6.11 22.17 8.59
CA ALA A 8 -7.13 22.11 9.62
C ALA A 8 -8.08 20.96 9.31
N ALA A 9 -7.82 19.79 9.89
CA ALA A 9 -8.81 18.74 10.01
C ALA A 9 -10.07 19.34 10.64
N ALA A 10 -11.23 19.03 10.07
CA ALA A 10 -12.51 19.45 10.60
C ALA A 10 -12.58 19.01 12.08
N ARG A 11 -12.59 19.99 12.99
CA ARG A 11 -12.79 19.79 14.43
C ARG A 11 -14.14 19.10 14.64
N VAL A 12 -14.12 17.77 14.72
CA VAL A 12 -15.18 17.01 15.38
C VAL A 12 -15.00 17.28 16.89
N SER A 13 -16.12 17.56 17.54
CA SER A 13 -16.22 18.15 18.87
C SER A 13 -15.59 17.26 19.96
N ALA A 14 -14.33 17.50 20.32
CA ALA A 14 -13.69 16.96 21.54
C ALA A 14 -14.36 17.45 22.86
N ALA A 15 -15.42 18.26 22.80
CA ALA A 15 -15.96 19.01 23.95
C ALA A 15 -17.30 18.52 24.52
N ALA A 16 -17.89 17.42 24.03
CA ALA A 16 -19.26 17.06 24.42
C ALA A 16 -19.37 16.30 25.77
N SER A 17 -18.36 15.52 26.16
CA SER A 17 -18.41 14.63 27.33
C SER A 17 -17.55 15.09 28.52
N GLY A 18 -16.42 15.75 28.26
CA GLY A 18 -15.45 16.17 29.28
C GLY A 18 -14.66 15.00 29.90
N VAL A 19 -14.53 13.85 29.22
CA VAL A 19 -13.67 12.73 29.66
C VAL A 19 -12.41 12.69 28.81
N VAL A 20 -11.25 12.66 29.44
CA VAL A 20 -9.93 12.67 28.78
C VAL A 20 -9.02 11.56 29.32
N ILE A 21 -8.03 11.16 28.52
CA ILE A 21 -6.87 10.37 28.91
C ILE A 21 -5.95 11.29 29.71
N ASP A 22 -5.76 11.01 31.01
CA ASP A 22 -5.18 11.95 31.99
C ASP A 22 -3.71 11.69 32.33
N GLU A 23 -3.32 10.43 32.47
CA GLU A 23 -1.94 10.02 32.79
C GLU A 23 -1.66 8.68 32.12
N LEU A 24 -0.45 8.47 31.60
CA LEU A 24 -0.05 7.21 30.96
C LEU A 24 1.45 6.93 31.06
N ALA A 25 1.79 5.64 31.16
CA ALA A 25 3.16 5.16 31.11
C ALA A 25 3.21 3.72 30.57
N ASN A 26 4.31 3.34 29.92
CA ASN A 26 4.48 2.01 29.35
C ASN A 26 5.27 1.02 30.21
N GLY A 27 5.82 1.40 31.37
CA GLY A 27 6.42 0.41 32.26
C GLY A 27 7.50 0.89 33.20
N ASP A 28 8.19 -0.09 33.79
CA ASP A 28 9.23 0.02 34.81
C ASP A 28 10.67 -0.08 34.25
N GLY A 29 10.84 0.06 32.94
CA GLY A 29 12.14 0.02 32.25
C GLY A 29 12.70 -1.38 31.98
N SER A 30 12.01 -2.48 32.35
CA SER A 30 12.48 -3.85 32.08
C SER A 30 11.41 -4.81 31.56
N GLY A 31 10.21 -4.85 32.15
CA GLY A 31 9.20 -5.88 31.86
C GLY A 31 7.78 -5.37 31.61
N GLY A 32 7.60 -4.05 31.57
CA GLY A 32 6.29 -3.42 31.32
C GLY A 32 5.27 -3.74 32.42
N ALA A 33 5.71 -4.15 33.61
CA ALA A 33 4.79 -4.48 34.70
C ALA A 33 4.00 -3.26 35.18
N PHE A 34 4.59 -2.06 35.02
CA PHE A 34 4.00 -0.77 35.37
C PHE A 34 3.41 -0.03 34.15
N SER A 35 2.89 -0.74 33.14
CA SER A 35 2.09 -0.09 32.09
C SER A 35 0.72 0.29 32.64
N PHE A 36 0.29 1.53 32.47
CA PHE A 36 -1.04 2.00 32.89
C PHE A 36 -1.49 3.23 32.11
N PHE A 37 -2.79 3.51 32.18
CA PHE A 37 -3.38 4.79 31.82
C PHE A 37 -4.50 5.18 32.78
N GLU A 38 -4.87 6.45 32.79
CA GLU A 38 -5.98 6.98 33.57
C GLU A 38 -6.96 7.76 32.71
N LEU A 39 -8.25 7.63 33.01
CA LEU A 39 -9.28 8.52 32.49
C LEU A 39 -9.67 9.52 33.58
N ARG A 40 -9.93 10.78 33.21
CA ARG A 40 -10.45 11.81 34.11
C ARG A 40 -11.66 12.51 33.52
N ASN A 41 -12.69 12.73 34.33
CA ASN A 41 -13.79 13.64 33.99
C ASN A 41 -13.41 15.09 34.35
N THR A 42 -13.09 15.90 33.34
CA THR A 42 -12.83 17.34 33.42
C THR A 42 -14.12 18.17 33.43
N GLY A 43 -15.25 17.54 33.11
CA GLY A 43 -16.58 18.14 33.06
C GLY A 43 -17.19 18.46 34.43
N ARG A 44 -18.43 18.96 34.40
CA ARG A 44 -19.19 19.39 35.60
C ARG A 44 -20.30 18.43 36.00
N ALA A 45 -20.55 17.38 35.23
CA ALA A 45 -21.59 16.39 35.46
C ALA A 45 -20.98 14.98 35.41
N ALA A 46 -21.64 14.02 36.05
CA ALA A 46 -21.26 12.62 35.94
C ALA A 46 -21.48 12.10 34.52
N VAL A 47 -20.58 11.24 34.04
CA VAL A 47 -20.64 10.63 32.70
C VAL A 47 -20.74 9.11 32.86
N ASP A 48 -21.74 8.50 32.23
CA ASP A 48 -21.90 7.05 32.15
C ASP A 48 -21.12 6.54 30.93
N LEU A 49 -20.16 5.65 31.17
CA LEU A 49 -19.26 5.12 30.14
C LEU A 49 -19.77 3.80 29.54
N HIS A 50 -21.05 3.49 29.71
CA HIS A 50 -21.67 2.32 29.09
C HIS A 50 -21.47 2.30 27.57
N GLY A 51 -20.90 1.21 27.02
CA GLY A 51 -20.59 1.08 25.59
C GLY A 51 -19.32 1.79 25.12
N TRP A 52 -18.66 2.57 25.97
CA TRP A 52 -17.40 3.24 25.64
C TRP A 52 -16.23 2.25 25.65
N ASN A 53 -15.22 2.53 24.82
CA ASN A 53 -14.04 1.68 24.69
C ASN A 53 -12.76 2.50 24.63
N VAL A 54 -11.70 1.98 25.25
CA VAL A 54 -10.33 2.45 25.02
C VAL A 54 -9.62 1.39 24.20
N PHE A 55 -9.10 1.77 23.04
CA PHE A 55 -8.28 0.91 22.20
C PHE A 55 -6.83 1.36 22.23
N ARG A 56 -5.92 0.40 22.12
CA ARG A 56 -4.49 0.64 21.99
C ARG A 56 -4.06 0.63 20.53
N CYS A 57 -3.14 1.54 20.18
CA CYS A 57 -2.31 1.43 18.99
C CYS A 57 -0.96 0.78 19.30
N SER A 58 -0.48 -0.06 18.39
CA SER A 58 0.80 -0.77 18.45
C SER A 58 1.99 0.19 18.24
N ALA A 59 3.22 -0.34 18.26
CA ALA A 59 4.44 0.44 18.01
C ALA A 59 4.49 1.04 16.60
N GLU A 60 3.80 0.39 15.65
CA GLU A 60 3.68 0.85 14.26
C GLU A 60 2.62 1.95 14.09
N GLY A 61 1.94 2.37 15.16
CA GLY A 61 0.90 3.40 15.10
C GLY A 61 -0.49 2.88 14.73
N LEU A 62 -0.69 1.57 14.67
CA LEU A 62 -1.93 0.93 14.20
C LEU A 62 -2.79 0.44 15.37
N ARG A 63 -4.10 0.69 15.36
CA ARG A 63 -5.00 0.20 16.43
C ARG A 63 -5.15 -1.32 16.45
N ALA A 64 -5.39 -1.86 17.64
CA ALA A 64 -5.74 -3.25 17.82
C ALA A 64 -7.13 -3.59 17.22
N ASN A 65 -7.31 -4.83 16.75
CA ASN A 65 -8.57 -5.31 16.16
C ASN A 65 -9.81 -5.04 17.04
N VAL A 66 -10.94 -4.80 16.36
CA VAL A 66 -12.26 -4.57 16.96
C VAL A 66 -12.60 -5.70 17.96
N GLY A 67 -13.13 -5.33 19.12
CA GLY A 67 -13.53 -6.27 20.17
C GLY A 67 -12.46 -6.61 21.22
N ARG A 68 -11.31 -5.90 21.20
CA ARG A 68 -10.26 -6.03 22.23
C ARG A 68 -9.96 -4.69 22.93
N PRO A 69 -10.92 -4.07 23.65
CA PRO A 69 -10.64 -2.87 24.41
C PRO A 69 -9.67 -3.16 25.56
N GLU A 70 -8.86 -2.17 25.93
CA GLU A 70 -7.91 -2.23 27.06
C GLU A 70 -8.67 -2.26 28.41
N ALA A 71 -9.90 -1.77 28.46
CA ALA A 71 -10.76 -1.84 29.63
C ALA A 71 -12.24 -1.96 29.26
N ARG A 72 -13.02 -2.68 30.08
CA ARG A 72 -14.48 -2.68 30.00
C ARG A 72 -15.03 -1.50 30.82
N LEU A 73 -15.82 -0.64 30.19
CA LEU A 73 -16.38 0.56 30.81
C LEU A 73 -17.89 0.48 31.07
N ASP A 74 -18.52 -0.67 30.75
CA ASP A 74 -19.98 -0.88 30.75
C ASP A 74 -20.73 -0.51 32.05
N ASP A 75 -20.03 -0.55 33.19
CA ASP A 75 -20.58 -0.32 34.53
C ASP A 75 -19.91 0.88 35.25
N VAL A 76 -19.23 1.77 34.50
CA VAL A 76 -18.45 2.89 35.05
C VAL A 76 -19.21 4.20 34.91
N VAL A 77 -19.45 4.88 36.03
CA VAL A 77 -19.98 6.26 36.06
C VAL A 77 -18.95 7.18 36.69
N LEU A 78 -18.32 8.03 35.88
CA LEU A 78 -17.21 8.88 36.29
C LEU A 78 -17.73 10.24 36.79
N GLN A 79 -17.54 10.55 38.08
CA GLN A 79 -17.92 11.83 38.69
C GLN A 79 -16.99 12.98 38.26
N PRO A 80 -17.42 14.25 38.34
CA PRO A 80 -16.55 15.40 38.08
C PRO A 80 -15.25 15.35 38.90
N GLY A 81 -14.11 15.35 38.22
CA GLY A 81 -12.76 15.26 38.79
C GLY A 81 -12.32 13.86 39.22
N GLU A 82 -13.18 12.84 39.10
CA GLU A 82 -12.84 11.45 39.39
C GLU A 82 -11.89 10.89 38.33
N ARG A 83 -11.01 9.98 38.78
CA ARG A 83 -10.06 9.25 37.94
C ARG A 83 -10.37 7.76 37.95
N PHE A 84 -10.24 7.14 36.80
CA PHE A 84 -10.36 5.70 36.62
C PHE A 84 -9.02 5.15 36.12
N THR A 85 -8.29 4.44 36.99
CA THR A 85 -6.96 3.92 36.72
C THR A 85 -7.05 2.53 36.11
N VAL A 86 -6.47 2.32 34.93
CA VAL A 86 -6.36 1.00 34.30
C VAL A 86 -4.89 0.64 34.20
N ALA A 87 -4.51 -0.53 34.74
CA ALA A 87 -3.11 -0.95 34.74
C ALA A 87 -2.95 -2.41 34.34
N ARG A 88 -1.76 -2.78 33.87
CA ARG A 88 -1.46 -4.16 33.52
C ARG A 88 -1.65 -5.10 34.73
N ILE A 89 -2.13 -6.31 34.48
CA ILE A 89 -2.15 -7.37 35.50
C ILE A 89 -0.76 -7.55 36.11
N GLY A 90 -0.67 -7.45 37.44
CA GLY A 90 0.58 -7.54 38.18
C GLY A 90 1.25 -6.21 38.49
N ALA A 91 0.72 -5.09 37.96
CA ALA A 91 1.20 -3.75 38.32
C ALA A 91 1.06 -3.50 39.83
N THR A 92 2.13 -2.99 40.44
CA THR A 92 2.11 -2.54 41.84
C THR A 92 2.03 -1.02 41.85
N LEU A 93 0.84 -0.47 42.11
CA LEU A 93 0.65 0.98 42.19
C LEU A 93 1.20 1.53 43.53
N PRO A 94 1.68 2.80 43.56
CA PRO A 94 2.10 3.50 44.76
C PRO A 94 1.12 3.31 45.93
N GLY A 95 1.67 3.10 47.13
CA GLY A 95 0.88 2.87 48.34
C GLY A 95 0.12 1.53 48.39
N GLY A 96 0.35 0.62 47.43
CA GLY A 96 -0.34 -0.68 47.37
C GLY A 96 -1.77 -0.60 46.85
N ARG A 97 -2.13 0.48 46.15
CA ARG A 97 -3.44 0.65 45.48
C ARG A 97 -3.64 -0.42 44.40
N ARG A 98 -4.89 -0.84 44.18
CA ARG A 98 -5.29 -1.64 43.02
C ARG A 98 -5.85 -0.73 41.94
N ALA A 99 -5.54 -1.05 40.69
CA ALA A 99 -6.19 -0.42 39.54
C ALA A 99 -7.69 -0.74 39.52
N ASP A 100 -8.47 0.17 38.95
CA ASP A 100 -9.92 0.06 38.82
C ASP A 100 -10.31 -0.94 37.73
N ALA A 101 -9.48 -1.08 36.69
CA ALA A 101 -9.54 -2.16 35.69
C ALA A 101 -8.13 -2.64 35.29
N GLN A 102 -8.07 -3.73 34.53
CA GLN A 102 -6.79 -4.36 34.15
C GLN A 102 -6.75 -4.83 32.69
N PHE A 103 -5.58 -4.71 32.07
CA PHE A 103 -5.22 -5.30 30.78
C PHE A 103 -4.02 -6.26 30.91
N THR A 104 -3.74 -7.05 29.88
CA THR A 104 -2.74 -8.13 29.95
C THR A 104 -1.42 -7.80 29.27
N GLN A 105 -1.45 -7.05 28.17
CA GLN A 105 -0.29 -6.77 27.33
C GLN A 105 0.42 -5.50 27.79
N PRO A 106 1.75 -5.52 27.99
CA PRO A 106 2.47 -4.28 28.24
C PRO A 106 2.40 -3.36 27.01
N TYR A 107 2.53 -2.06 27.24
CA TYR A 107 2.73 -1.10 26.16
C TYR A 107 4.15 -1.18 25.64
N ASP A 108 4.31 -1.04 24.32
CA ASP A 108 5.60 -1.22 23.66
C ASP A 108 6.52 -0.01 23.93
N ARG A 109 7.83 -0.25 23.78
CA ARG A 109 8.89 0.75 23.93
C ARG A 109 9.29 1.38 22.60
N GLY A 110 8.98 0.76 21.47
CA GLY A 110 9.03 1.39 20.15
C GLY A 110 7.95 2.45 19.96
N GLY A 111 6.89 2.40 20.78
CA GLY A 111 5.81 3.37 20.83
C GLY A 111 4.47 2.73 21.16
N PHE A 112 3.49 3.51 21.56
CA PHE A 112 2.13 3.05 21.81
C PHE A 112 1.16 4.22 21.77
N GLY A 113 -0.11 3.95 21.46
CA GLY A 113 -1.15 4.97 21.47
C GLY A 113 -2.40 4.48 22.17
N LEU A 114 -3.25 5.41 22.58
CA LEU A 114 -4.56 5.13 23.16
C LEU A 114 -5.60 6.01 22.49
N VAL A 115 -6.72 5.42 22.08
CA VAL A 115 -7.89 6.14 21.58
C VAL A 115 -9.11 5.77 22.40
N LEU A 116 -9.78 6.78 22.94
CA LEU A 116 -11.05 6.67 23.63
C LEU A 116 -12.18 6.92 22.64
N VAL A 117 -13.11 5.98 22.52
CA VAL A 117 -14.33 6.12 21.72
C VAL A 117 -15.56 5.96 22.59
N ASP A 118 -16.63 6.67 22.23
CA ASP A 118 -17.93 6.55 22.89
C ASP A 118 -18.75 5.35 22.40
N ALA A 119 -20.01 5.26 22.84
CA ALA A 119 -20.92 4.17 22.52
C ALA A 119 -21.36 4.13 21.04
N ASP A 120 -21.28 5.27 20.34
CA ASP A 120 -21.59 5.38 18.92
C ASP A 120 -20.36 5.09 18.05
N GLY A 121 -19.17 4.95 18.68
CA GLY A 121 -17.89 4.70 18.03
C GLY A 121 -17.14 5.97 17.66
N ASP A 122 -17.65 7.15 18.06
CA ASP A 122 -17.01 8.43 17.80
C ASP A 122 -15.79 8.61 18.71
N ARG A 123 -14.70 9.15 18.15
CA ARG A 123 -13.47 9.46 18.88
C ARG A 123 -13.71 10.60 19.87
N VAL A 124 -13.41 10.34 21.14
CA VAL A 124 -13.53 11.31 22.26
C VAL A 124 -12.20 11.97 22.57
N ASP A 125 -11.13 11.19 22.71
CA ASP A 125 -9.77 11.66 23.01
C ASP A 125 -8.76 10.63 22.46
N ALA A 126 -7.54 11.05 22.12
CA ALA A 126 -6.46 10.11 21.86
C ALA A 126 -5.09 10.72 22.16
N VAL A 127 -4.15 9.85 22.54
CA VAL A 127 -2.76 10.23 22.77
C VAL A 127 -1.84 9.14 22.21
N GLY A 128 -0.87 9.58 21.40
CA GLY A 128 0.18 8.73 20.84
C GLY A 128 1.52 9.04 21.50
N VAL A 129 2.24 8.00 21.91
CA VAL A 129 3.61 8.07 22.41
C VAL A 129 4.52 7.35 21.41
N TYR A 130 5.19 8.11 20.55
CA TYR A 130 5.94 7.59 19.40
C TYR A 130 7.13 8.48 19.05
N PRO A 131 8.12 7.93 18.30
CA PRO A 131 9.13 8.72 17.64
C PRO A 131 8.53 9.90 16.86
N SER A 132 9.07 11.10 17.10
CA SER A 132 8.66 12.35 16.46
C SER A 132 9.67 12.84 15.42
N GLU A 133 10.91 12.38 15.48
CA GLU A 133 12.00 12.71 14.56
C GLU A 133 12.85 11.45 14.32
N PRO A 134 13.62 11.35 13.22
CA PRO A 134 13.49 12.17 12.02
C PRO A 134 12.19 11.88 11.26
N THR A 135 11.59 10.71 11.46
CA THR A 135 10.35 10.27 10.82
C THR A 135 9.24 10.09 11.86
N PRO A 136 8.34 11.07 12.03
CA PRO A 136 7.22 10.92 12.96
C PRO A 136 6.32 9.75 12.56
N VAL A 137 5.98 8.89 13.53
CA VAL A 137 4.98 7.83 13.32
C VAL A 137 3.60 8.49 13.16
N ALA A 138 3.00 8.35 11.99
CA ALA A 138 1.60 8.73 11.80
C ALA A 138 0.68 7.67 12.42
N SER A 139 -0.25 8.07 13.29
CA SER A 139 -1.15 7.13 13.98
C SER A 139 -2.53 7.72 14.15
N GLU A 140 -3.57 6.88 14.07
CA GLU A 140 -4.94 7.27 14.42
C GLU A 140 -5.10 7.60 15.92
N CYS A 141 -4.20 7.07 16.76
CA CYS A 141 -4.17 7.36 18.18
C CYS A 141 -3.48 8.69 18.51
N THR A 142 -2.95 9.40 17.51
CA THR A 142 -2.24 10.67 17.72
C THR A 142 -3.19 11.85 17.49
N GLU A 143 -3.18 12.81 18.41
CA GLU A 143 -3.84 14.11 18.24
C GLU A 143 -2.80 15.20 17.96
N GLY A 144 -2.72 15.65 16.72
CA GLY A 144 -1.73 16.65 16.32
C GLY A 144 -0.32 16.06 16.23
N ALA A 145 0.40 16.02 17.35
CA ALA A 145 1.79 15.57 17.45
C ALA A 145 1.93 14.33 18.35
N ASN A 146 3.06 13.63 18.28
CA ASN A 146 3.36 12.53 19.20
C ASN A 146 4.00 13.06 20.48
N LEU A 147 3.71 12.41 21.61
CA LEU A 147 4.59 12.48 22.77
C LEU A 147 5.81 11.59 22.51
N PRO A 148 7.05 12.03 22.79
CA PRO A 148 8.22 11.18 22.58
C PRO A 148 8.28 10.05 23.62
N GLU A 149 8.77 8.88 23.22
CA GLU A 149 8.92 7.73 24.11
C GLU A 149 10.20 7.85 24.96
N MET A 150 10.15 8.75 25.95
CA MET A 150 11.32 9.24 26.69
C MET A 150 11.26 9.03 28.22
N LEU A 151 10.33 8.19 28.69
CA LEU A 151 10.09 7.96 30.11
C LEU A 151 11.17 7.06 30.72
N ALA A 152 11.86 7.56 31.75
CA ALA A 152 12.84 6.81 32.53
C ALA A 152 12.22 6.15 33.75
N SER A 153 12.80 5.01 34.15
CA SER A 153 12.40 4.25 35.34
C SER A 153 13.57 4.03 36.28
N THR A 154 14.45 5.03 36.44
CA THR A 154 15.65 4.96 37.30
C THR A 154 15.33 4.98 38.80
N SER A 155 14.11 5.38 39.16
CA SER A 155 13.53 5.32 40.51
C SER A 155 12.10 4.77 40.44
N ALA A 156 11.55 4.31 41.56
CA ALA A 156 10.17 3.81 41.63
C ALA A 156 9.22 4.91 42.13
N PRO A 157 8.05 5.14 41.50
CA PRO A 157 7.41 4.30 40.47
C PRO A 157 7.91 4.49 39.04
N GLY A 158 8.70 5.52 38.76
CA GLY A 158 9.18 5.88 37.43
C GLY A 158 8.51 7.16 36.92
N GLU A 159 8.76 7.53 35.67
CA GLU A 159 8.13 8.66 35.01
C GLU A 159 6.88 8.27 34.21
N SER A 160 5.99 9.23 34.01
CA SER A 160 4.76 9.14 33.20
C SER A 160 4.54 10.42 32.42
N TRP A 161 3.72 10.34 31.37
CA TRP A 161 3.10 11.50 30.74
C TRP A 161 1.84 11.89 31.51
N GLN A 162 1.76 13.14 31.96
CA GLN A 162 0.66 13.66 32.76
C GLN A 162 0.02 14.88 32.09
N ARG A 163 -1.29 14.83 31.92
CA ARG A 163 -2.08 15.92 31.34
C ARG A 163 -2.17 17.10 32.31
N VAL A 164 -1.79 18.29 31.86
CA VAL A 164 -1.82 19.58 32.58
C VAL A 164 -2.78 20.59 31.96
N ALA A 165 -3.13 20.42 30.68
CA ALA A 165 -4.06 21.25 29.94
C ALA A 165 -4.94 20.41 28.99
N ASP A 166 -5.86 21.08 28.31
CA ASP A 166 -6.82 20.48 27.37
C ASP A 166 -7.06 21.46 26.21
N THR A 167 -5.97 21.78 25.50
CA THR A 167 -5.94 22.72 24.37
C THR A 167 -6.18 22.02 23.03
N GLY A 168 -6.01 20.69 22.98
CA GLY A 168 -6.03 19.88 21.76
C GLY A 168 -4.66 19.79 21.07
N ASP A 169 -3.61 20.28 21.72
CA ASP A 169 -2.21 20.05 21.34
C ASP A 169 -1.55 19.22 22.44
N VAL A 170 -1.26 17.95 22.17
CA VAL A 170 -0.71 17.05 23.18
C VAL A 170 0.65 17.52 23.72
N ALA A 171 1.43 18.27 22.94
CA ALA A 171 2.73 18.78 23.39
C ALA A 171 2.57 19.92 24.41
N GLU A 172 1.47 20.67 24.36
CA GLU A 172 1.09 21.65 25.39
C GLU A 172 0.33 20.99 26.55
N ASP A 173 -0.44 19.95 26.25
CA ASP A 173 -1.35 19.32 27.20
C ASP A 173 -0.66 18.34 28.14
N PHE A 174 0.49 17.76 27.77
CA PHE A 174 1.19 16.77 28.60
C PHE A 174 2.58 17.23 29.04
N VAL A 175 2.96 16.84 30.26
CA VAL A 175 4.31 16.99 30.78
C VAL A 175 4.83 15.65 31.29
N ARG A 176 6.15 15.46 31.19
CA ARG A 176 6.84 14.35 31.84
C ARG A 176 7.06 14.66 33.32
N ALA A 177 6.62 13.75 34.19
CA ALA A 177 6.79 13.86 35.64
C ALA A 177 6.88 12.47 36.30
N GLU A 178 7.22 12.41 37.60
CA GLU A 178 7.11 11.19 38.40
C GLU A 178 5.66 10.69 38.43
N ALA A 179 5.45 9.39 38.20
CA ALA A 179 4.13 8.80 38.05
C ALA A 179 3.25 8.91 39.31
N THR A 180 2.00 9.32 39.13
CA THR A 180 1.01 9.61 40.17
C THR A 180 -0.32 8.84 40.00
N PRO A 181 -0.33 7.55 39.61
CA PRO A 181 -1.57 6.86 39.26
C PRO A 181 -2.60 6.94 40.40
N GLY A 182 -3.72 7.60 40.08
CA GLY A 182 -4.86 7.76 40.94
C GLY A 182 -4.77 8.91 41.95
N ALA A 183 -3.73 9.75 41.83
CA ALA A 183 -3.55 11.00 42.56
C ALA A 183 -3.70 12.20 41.59
N GLU A 184 -3.37 13.42 42.03
CA GLU A 184 -3.38 14.58 41.15
C GLU A 184 -2.09 14.65 40.33
N ASN A 185 -2.23 14.84 39.02
CA ASN A 185 -1.12 15.16 38.11
C ASN A 185 -0.31 16.38 38.59
N ALA A 186 0.96 16.41 38.19
CA ALA A 186 1.81 17.57 38.31
C ALA A 186 1.18 18.81 37.63
N ARG A 187 1.53 20.01 38.11
CA ARG A 187 1.02 21.28 37.53
C ARG A 187 1.90 21.84 36.41
N GLY A 188 2.97 21.12 36.07
CA GLY A 188 3.99 21.51 35.11
C GLY A 188 5.16 20.53 35.14
N PRO A 189 6.17 20.70 34.26
CA PRO A 189 7.36 19.85 34.25
C PRO A 189 8.05 19.87 35.61
N GLN A 190 8.50 18.72 36.12
CA GLN A 190 9.25 18.71 37.38
C GLN A 190 10.60 19.44 37.24
N ASP A 191 10.94 20.25 38.25
CA ASP A 191 12.13 21.10 38.30
C ASP A 191 13.42 20.26 38.17
N ARG A 192 14.17 20.48 37.09
CA ARG A 192 15.57 20.01 36.95
C ARG A 192 16.38 20.44 38.17
N ALA A 193 17.39 19.64 38.55
CA ALA A 193 18.29 20.04 39.62
C ALA A 193 18.96 21.40 39.28
N ASP A 194 19.09 22.30 40.27
CA ASP A 194 19.75 23.63 40.16
C ASP A 194 21.23 23.55 39.73
N ALA A 195 21.77 22.34 39.54
CA ALA A 195 23.12 22.07 39.09
C ALA A 195 23.25 22.04 37.55
N ALA A 196 22.56 22.95 36.86
CA ALA A 196 22.58 23.11 35.40
C ALA A 196 23.97 23.38 34.79
N SER A 197 24.99 23.60 35.63
CA SER A 197 26.37 23.80 35.20
C SER A 197 27.13 22.51 34.93
N VAL A 198 26.71 21.36 35.45
CA VAL A 198 27.34 20.07 35.15
C VAL A 198 26.69 19.47 33.91
N ARG A 199 27.48 19.22 32.87
CA ARG A 199 27.00 18.85 31.54
C ARG A 199 27.73 17.62 31.01
N ILE A 200 27.03 16.80 30.24
CA ILE A 200 27.62 15.79 29.37
C ILE A 200 28.17 16.52 28.15
N VAL A 201 29.49 16.48 27.97
CA VAL A 201 30.19 17.29 26.96
C VAL A 201 30.77 16.46 25.82
N GLU A 202 31.01 15.17 26.01
CA GLU A 202 31.51 14.30 24.94
C GLU A 202 30.95 12.88 25.11
N VAL A 203 30.45 12.27 24.04
CA VAL A 203 29.99 10.87 24.04
C VAL A 203 30.35 10.15 22.74
N ALA A 204 30.74 8.88 22.86
CA ALA A 204 30.91 7.95 21.74
C ALA A 204 30.63 6.53 22.22
N ALA A 205 29.91 5.73 21.42
CA ALA A 205 29.60 4.34 21.77
C ALA A 205 30.65 3.32 21.32
N ALA A 206 31.65 3.76 20.56
CA ALA A 206 32.77 2.95 20.14
C ALA A 206 33.95 3.87 19.79
N GLY A 207 35.13 3.29 19.64
CA GLY A 207 36.33 4.01 19.22
C GLY A 207 37.22 3.14 18.33
N PRO A 208 38.45 3.59 18.02
CA PRO A 208 39.36 2.88 17.14
C PRO A 208 39.76 1.48 17.65
N ALA A 209 39.61 1.19 18.95
CA ALA A 209 39.83 -0.14 19.52
C ALA A 209 38.57 -1.05 19.53
N GLY A 210 37.45 -0.59 18.93
CA GLY A 210 36.21 -1.34 18.77
C GLY A 210 35.07 -0.87 19.71
N SER A 211 34.00 -1.67 19.81
CA SER A 211 32.79 -1.34 20.60
C SER A 211 33.04 -1.16 22.11
N GLY A 212 34.12 -1.74 22.63
CA GLY A 212 34.53 -1.56 24.03
C GLY A 212 35.18 -0.20 24.33
N ASP A 213 35.56 0.53 23.28
CA ASP A 213 36.31 1.79 23.34
C ASP A 213 35.38 3.02 23.36
N ASP A 214 34.28 2.89 24.09
CA ASP A 214 33.28 3.92 24.30
C ASP A 214 33.69 4.92 25.39
N LEU A 215 33.07 6.10 25.39
CA LEU A 215 33.37 7.13 26.37
C LEU A 215 32.16 8.02 26.68
N VAL A 216 32.15 8.53 27.92
CA VAL A 216 31.26 9.59 28.39
C VAL A 216 32.10 10.58 29.18
N GLU A 217 32.11 11.84 28.76
CA GLU A 217 32.78 12.91 29.51
C GLU A 217 31.77 13.91 30.08
N ILE A 218 31.91 14.14 31.38
CA ILE A 218 31.10 15.10 32.14
C ILE A 218 31.99 16.29 32.52
N ARG A 219 31.46 17.50 32.46
CA ARG A 219 32.19 18.70 32.85
C ARG A 219 31.34 19.63 33.70
N ASN A 220 31.95 20.24 34.71
CA ASN A 220 31.35 21.41 35.36
C ASN A 220 31.68 22.68 34.57
N SER A 221 30.76 23.11 33.72
CA SER A 221 30.85 24.34 32.91
C SER A 221 30.55 25.63 33.71
N GLY A 222 30.33 25.51 35.02
CA GLY A 222 30.03 26.62 35.92
C GLY A 222 31.26 27.32 36.48
N GLY A 223 31.03 28.43 37.19
CA GLY A 223 32.09 29.21 37.85
C GLY A 223 32.40 28.76 39.30
N ALA A 224 31.76 27.71 39.80
CA ALA A 224 31.92 27.24 41.18
C ALA A 224 31.87 25.70 41.24
N ALA A 225 32.48 25.13 42.28
CA ALA A 225 32.49 23.68 42.50
C ALA A 225 31.09 23.15 42.87
N VAL A 226 30.70 22.04 42.27
CA VAL A 226 29.40 21.36 42.49
C VAL A 226 29.61 20.09 43.31
N ASP A 227 28.75 19.86 44.30
CA ASP A 227 28.69 18.59 45.03
C ASP A 227 27.92 17.57 44.19
N VAL A 228 28.61 16.54 43.75
CA VAL A 228 28.05 15.45 42.93
C VAL A 228 27.91 14.16 43.73
N GLY A 229 28.10 14.19 45.05
CA GLY A 229 27.98 13.01 45.90
C GLY A 229 26.61 12.36 45.79
N GLY A 230 26.58 11.07 45.47
CA GLY A 230 25.34 10.30 45.27
C GLY A 230 24.68 10.48 43.91
N TRP A 231 25.24 11.31 43.02
CA TRP A 231 24.77 11.40 41.64
C TRP A 231 25.08 10.11 40.89
N THR A 232 24.28 9.82 39.87
CA THR A 232 24.37 8.56 39.11
C THR A 232 24.35 8.82 37.61
N VAL A 233 25.28 8.18 36.90
CA VAL A 233 25.30 8.10 35.44
C VAL A 233 24.64 6.79 35.02
N HIS A 234 23.61 6.90 34.20
CA HIS A 234 22.94 5.76 33.56
C HIS A 234 23.22 5.79 32.06
N ARG A 235 23.32 4.61 31.44
CA ARG A 235 23.17 4.48 29.99
C ARG A 235 21.70 4.26 29.64
N CYS A 236 21.31 4.67 28.44
CA CYS A 236 20.17 4.07 27.76
C CYS A 236 20.62 2.79 27.06
N SER A 237 19.81 1.74 27.15
CA SER A 237 20.05 0.49 26.44
C SER A 237 19.84 0.66 24.93
N ALA A 238 20.14 -0.39 24.15
CA ALA A 238 19.88 -0.40 22.70
C ALA A 238 18.38 -0.22 22.36
N SER A 239 17.48 -0.57 23.29
CA SER A 239 16.03 -0.32 23.17
C SER A 239 15.60 1.00 23.82
N GLY A 240 16.53 1.90 24.11
CA GLY A 240 16.26 3.22 24.66
C GLY A 240 15.93 3.27 26.15
N THR A 241 16.02 2.17 26.90
CA THR A 241 15.58 2.12 28.31
C THR A 241 16.62 2.61 29.31
N ALA A 242 16.17 3.34 30.35
CA ALA A 242 16.99 3.70 31.51
C ALA A 242 16.33 3.20 32.81
N SER A 243 17.07 2.40 33.58
CA SER A 243 16.60 1.77 34.83
C SER A 243 17.75 1.64 35.85
N PRO A 244 17.52 1.12 37.06
CA PRO A 244 18.60 0.85 38.01
C PRO A 244 19.67 -0.11 37.45
N ASP A 245 19.29 -1.01 36.54
CA ASP A 245 20.19 -1.99 35.93
C ASP A 245 21.09 -1.38 34.85
N THR A 246 20.73 -0.19 34.34
CA THR A 246 21.54 0.53 33.34
C THR A 246 22.51 1.54 33.94
N ARG A 247 22.68 1.52 35.27
CA ARG A 247 23.65 2.35 35.98
C ARG A 247 25.08 2.04 35.55
N GLN A 248 25.80 3.06 35.08
CA GLN A 248 27.20 3.00 34.70
C GLN A 248 28.14 3.41 35.84
N TYR A 249 27.80 4.46 36.57
CA TYR A 249 28.65 4.99 37.64
C TYR A 249 27.82 5.70 38.71
N ALA A 250 28.24 5.60 39.97
CA ALA A 250 27.66 6.34 41.09
C ALA A 250 28.78 7.09 41.82
N PHE A 251 28.65 8.41 41.89
CA PHE A 251 29.62 9.26 42.57
C PHE A 251 29.61 8.98 44.08
N PRO A 252 30.76 8.72 44.70
CA PRO A 252 30.81 8.42 46.12
C PRO A 252 30.34 9.63 46.94
N PRO A 253 29.75 9.42 48.13
CA PRO A 253 29.33 10.52 49.00
C PRO A 253 30.47 11.52 49.25
N GLY A 254 30.19 12.81 49.04
CA GLY A 254 31.17 13.90 49.19
C GLY A 254 32.07 14.16 47.98
N ALA A 255 31.86 13.47 46.85
CA ALA A 255 32.51 13.80 45.58
C ALA A 255 32.15 15.21 45.11
N ARG A 256 33.12 15.93 44.54
CA ARG A 256 32.94 17.29 44.04
C ARG A 256 33.59 17.42 42.67
N LEU A 257 32.96 18.23 41.80
CA LEU A 257 33.56 18.68 40.54
C LEU A 257 33.84 20.19 40.63
N ASP A 258 35.11 20.56 40.60
CA ASP A 258 35.59 21.95 40.58
C ASP A 258 35.18 22.67 39.28
N ALA A 259 35.22 24.00 39.29
CA ALA A 259 34.87 24.81 38.14
C ALA A 259 35.80 24.50 36.94
N GLY A 260 35.22 24.06 35.83
CA GLY A 260 35.94 23.65 34.63
C GLY A 260 36.49 22.22 34.65
N GLU A 261 36.39 21.51 35.77
CA GLU A 261 36.84 20.11 35.90
C GLU A 261 36.04 19.19 34.97
N ARG A 262 36.74 18.22 34.38
CA ARG A 262 36.20 17.14 33.54
C ARG A 262 36.34 15.82 34.28
N PHE A 263 35.36 14.94 34.09
CA PHE A 263 35.33 13.60 34.61
C PHE A 263 35.05 12.64 33.46
N LEU A 264 36.04 11.81 33.14
CA LEU A 264 36.02 10.88 32.01
C LEU A 264 35.65 9.48 32.47
N LEU A 265 34.52 8.98 31.96
CA LEU A 265 34.13 7.57 32.04
C LEU A 265 34.53 6.87 30.75
N GLY A 266 35.46 5.93 30.85
CA GLY A 266 35.84 5.06 29.74
C GLY A 266 35.08 3.74 29.78
N GLY A 267 34.78 3.20 28.61
CA GLY A 267 34.30 1.86 28.40
C GLY A 267 35.15 0.75 29.04
N PRO A 268 34.63 -0.49 29.10
CA PRO A 268 35.38 -1.66 29.56
C PRO A 268 36.63 -1.92 28.72
N GLY A 269 36.62 -1.55 27.44
CA GLY A 269 37.72 -1.66 26.48
C GLY A 269 38.34 -0.31 26.09
N PHE A 270 38.09 0.77 26.84
CA PHE A 270 38.63 2.09 26.49
C PHE A 270 40.16 2.09 26.44
N GLU A 271 40.69 2.44 25.27
CA GLU A 271 42.12 2.53 25.01
C GLU A 271 42.49 3.98 24.65
N PRO A 272 43.15 4.72 25.56
CA PRO A 272 43.52 6.10 25.28
C PRO A 272 44.57 6.16 24.17
N GLY A 273 44.30 7.02 23.18
CA GLY A 273 45.28 7.44 22.19
C GLY A 273 46.47 8.16 22.82
N ALA A 274 47.53 8.38 22.04
CA ALA A 274 48.79 8.93 22.53
C ALA A 274 48.67 10.31 23.25
N ASP A 275 47.63 11.09 22.91
CA ASP A 275 47.35 12.43 23.45
C ASP A 275 46.05 12.48 24.29
N GLU A 276 45.48 11.33 24.65
CA GLU A 276 44.23 11.22 25.39
C GLU A 276 44.50 10.92 26.87
N ALA A 277 43.62 11.41 27.75
CA ALA A 277 43.72 11.11 29.18
C ALA A 277 43.27 9.68 29.50
N GLU A 278 43.86 9.07 30.53
CA GLU A 278 43.29 7.88 31.15
C GLU A 278 41.93 8.22 31.78
N PRO A 279 40.95 7.30 31.76
CA PRO A 279 39.64 7.55 32.33
C PRO A 279 39.69 7.60 33.86
N ASP A 280 38.94 8.53 34.45
CA ASP A 280 38.79 8.66 35.91
C ASP A 280 38.09 7.44 36.53
N ALA A 281 37.17 6.82 35.77
CA ALA A 281 36.60 5.52 36.09
C ALA A 281 36.25 4.73 34.82
N ARG A 282 36.21 3.40 34.95
CA ARG A 282 35.82 2.49 33.88
C ARG A 282 34.46 1.89 34.13
N THR A 283 33.64 1.83 33.09
CA THR A 283 32.34 1.16 33.11
C THR A 283 32.50 -0.35 32.96
N THR A 284 31.46 -1.11 33.36
CA THR A 284 31.44 -2.57 33.20
C THR A 284 30.75 -3.02 31.92
N THR A 285 30.03 -2.12 31.26
CA THR A 285 29.23 -2.40 30.08
C THR A 285 29.35 -1.22 29.15
N SER A 286 29.66 -1.47 27.89
CA SER A 286 29.70 -0.42 26.88
C SER A 286 28.33 0.19 26.62
N LEU A 287 28.34 1.40 26.08
CA LEU A 287 27.20 1.92 25.33
C LEU A 287 26.88 1.00 24.13
N ALA A 288 25.66 1.09 23.60
CA ALA A 288 25.28 0.31 22.42
C ALA A 288 25.66 1.06 21.13
N ASP A 289 26.19 0.35 20.15
CA ASP A 289 26.86 0.94 18.98
C ASP A 289 25.92 1.77 18.08
N THR A 290 24.62 1.44 18.03
CA THR A 290 23.65 2.01 17.08
C THR A 290 22.55 2.88 17.70
N THR A 291 22.20 2.63 18.96
CA THR A 291 21.21 3.42 19.70
C THR A 291 21.64 3.45 21.15
N PHE A 292 22.01 4.62 21.64
CA PHE A 292 22.48 4.79 23.01
C PHE A 292 22.11 6.15 23.57
N GLY A 293 22.33 6.30 24.86
CA GLY A 293 22.18 7.58 25.51
C GLY A 293 22.82 7.56 26.88
N VAL A 294 22.94 8.75 27.46
CA VAL A 294 23.48 8.98 28.79
C VAL A 294 22.51 9.84 29.57
N LEU A 295 22.16 9.41 30.77
CA LEU A 295 21.31 10.15 31.69
C LEU A 295 22.06 10.37 33.01
N LEU A 296 22.30 11.63 33.34
CA LEU A 296 22.87 12.04 34.62
C LEU A 296 21.74 12.42 35.59
N THR A 297 21.71 11.79 36.76
CA THR A 297 20.74 12.08 37.82
C THR A 297 21.43 12.51 39.11
N ASP A 298 20.76 13.36 39.88
CA ASP A 298 21.21 13.76 41.21
C ASP A 298 20.92 12.66 42.26
N ALA A 299 21.29 12.91 43.51
CA ALA A 299 21.09 11.96 44.60
C ALA A 299 19.60 11.65 44.93
N ALA A 300 18.67 12.49 44.46
CA ALA A 300 17.23 12.26 44.59
C ALA A 300 16.64 11.57 43.34
N GLY A 301 17.46 11.24 42.34
CA GLY A 301 17.01 10.65 41.07
C GLY A 301 16.47 11.68 40.07
N ARG A 302 16.58 12.99 40.35
CA ARG A 302 16.15 14.04 39.42
C ARG A 302 17.16 14.19 38.30
N ARG A 303 16.67 14.43 37.08
CA ARG A 303 17.51 14.63 35.89
C ARG A 303 18.38 15.88 36.02
N VAL A 304 19.66 15.75 35.68
CA VAL A 304 20.66 16.84 35.65
C VAL A 304 20.98 17.22 34.21
N ASP A 305 21.43 16.26 33.41
CA ASP A 305 21.70 16.41 31.98
C ASP A 305 21.49 15.07 31.26
N GLU A 306 21.22 15.14 29.97
CA GLU A 306 20.93 13.96 29.17
C GLU A 306 21.34 14.14 27.71
N VAL A 307 21.78 13.05 27.08
CA VAL A 307 22.14 12.99 25.66
C VAL A 307 21.61 11.67 25.08
N SER A 308 20.94 11.75 23.94
CA SER A 308 20.45 10.60 23.19
C SER A 308 21.06 10.59 21.79
N VAL A 309 21.45 9.41 21.34
CA VAL A 309 21.99 9.14 20.01
C VAL A 309 21.20 7.99 19.40
N SER A 310 20.43 8.25 18.34
CA SER A 310 19.54 7.29 17.67
C SER A 310 19.13 7.81 16.29
N ASN A 311 18.87 6.90 15.35
CA ASN A 311 18.34 7.23 14.01
C ASN A 311 16.83 6.93 13.87
N GLY A 312 16.16 6.47 14.93
CA GLY A 312 14.76 6.06 14.85
C GLY A 312 14.10 6.04 16.22
N PRO A 313 14.31 4.99 17.03
CA PRO A 313 13.64 4.84 18.32
C PRO A 313 13.97 5.98 19.27
N ASP A 314 12.99 6.42 20.04
CA ASP A 314 13.23 7.36 21.14
C ASP A 314 13.88 6.65 22.33
N THR A 315 14.56 7.44 23.18
CA THR A 315 15.21 6.92 24.37
C THR A 315 14.82 7.72 25.62
N ALA A 316 14.87 7.05 26.76
CA ALA A 316 14.72 7.67 28.07
C ALA A 316 15.77 8.75 28.37
N CYS A 317 16.86 8.82 27.60
CA CYS A 317 17.94 9.79 27.71
C CYS A 317 17.70 11.02 26.82
N GLN A 318 16.52 11.17 26.24
CA GLN A 318 16.13 12.37 25.52
C GLN A 318 15.68 13.49 26.45
N ARG A 319 16.01 14.71 26.00
CA ARG A 319 15.59 15.96 26.63
C ARG A 319 14.16 16.35 26.24
N ASP A 320 13.89 16.25 24.95
CA ASP A 320 12.67 16.58 24.23
C ASP A 320 12.58 15.65 23.01
N ALA A 321 11.91 16.04 21.92
CA ALA A 321 11.86 15.25 20.70
C ALA A 321 13.23 15.07 20.01
N SER A 322 14.22 15.93 20.31
CA SER A 322 15.52 15.91 19.64
C SER A 322 16.43 14.77 20.10
N LYS A 323 17.16 14.22 19.15
CA LYS A 323 18.23 13.22 19.34
C LYS A 323 19.36 13.47 18.35
N LEU A 324 20.57 13.07 18.73
CA LEU A 324 21.72 13.09 17.84
C LEU A 324 21.65 11.87 16.91
N ALA A 325 22.11 12.00 15.67
CA ALA A 325 22.14 10.88 14.74
C ALA A 325 23.21 9.85 15.13
N SER A 326 22.89 8.56 15.01
CA SER A 326 23.86 7.48 15.17
C SER A 326 24.65 7.28 13.87
N VAL A 327 25.61 8.16 13.65
CA VAL A 327 26.41 8.24 12.40
C VAL A 327 27.90 8.50 12.67
N LEU A 328 28.34 8.29 13.92
CA LEU A 328 29.75 8.45 14.28
C LEU A 328 30.59 7.36 13.62
N ASP A 329 31.74 7.75 13.08
CA ASP A 329 32.72 6.82 12.55
C ASP A 329 33.75 6.43 13.62
N ALA A 330 33.56 5.24 14.21
CA ALA A 330 34.46 4.71 15.24
C ALA A 330 35.89 4.48 14.73
N ARG A 331 36.06 4.13 13.45
CA ARG A 331 37.38 3.95 12.82
C ARG A 331 38.13 5.27 12.71
N ALA A 332 37.42 6.37 12.46
CA ALA A 332 37.98 7.72 12.49
C ALA A 332 38.10 8.30 13.92
N GLY A 333 37.71 7.54 14.95
CA GLY A 333 37.73 7.96 16.35
C GLY A 333 36.80 9.13 16.63
N GLU A 334 35.64 9.17 15.98
CA GLU A 334 34.68 10.26 16.13
C GLU A 334 33.85 10.17 17.41
N SER A 335 33.44 11.34 17.90
CA SER A 335 32.56 11.50 19.06
C SER A 335 31.62 12.68 18.84
N TRP A 336 30.49 12.66 19.54
CA TRP A 336 29.62 13.82 19.68
C TRP A 336 30.19 14.75 20.74
N GLN A 337 30.53 15.98 20.36
CA GLN A 337 31.14 16.98 21.23
C GLN A 337 30.25 18.22 21.36
N LEU A 338 29.94 18.60 22.60
CA LEU A 338 29.17 19.82 22.89
C LEU A 338 30.00 21.06 22.54
N VAL A 339 29.43 21.95 21.73
CA VAL A 339 30.03 23.26 21.39
C VAL A 339 29.62 24.28 22.43
N GLU A 340 30.62 24.85 23.09
CA GLU A 340 30.45 25.92 24.08
C GLU A 340 30.99 27.24 23.55
N GLU A 341 30.10 28.23 23.39
CA GLU A 341 30.48 29.59 22.99
C GLU A 341 30.81 30.45 24.22
N PRO A 342 31.99 31.11 24.27
CA PRO A 342 32.38 31.96 25.39
C PRO A 342 31.36 33.09 25.62
N GLY A 343 30.68 33.06 26.78
CA GLY A 343 29.72 34.10 27.18
C GLY A 343 28.32 33.97 26.57
N ALA A 344 28.08 33.00 25.68
CA ALA A 344 26.76 32.71 25.11
C ALA A 344 26.18 31.36 25.57
N GLY A 345 27.01 30.49 26.20
CA GLY A 345 26.60 29.17 26.68
C GLY A 345 26.75 28.08 25.61
N ALA A 346 26.21 26.89 25.88
CA ALA A 346 26.24 25.76 24.94
C ALA A 346 25.20 25.95 23.83
N THR A 347 25.57 25.66 22.58
CA THR A 347 24.72 25.92 21.39
C THR A 347 24.30 24.67 20.62
N GLY A 348 24.95 23.52 20.82
CA GLY A 348 24.64 22.25 20.16
C GLY A 348 25.80 21.25 20.19
N PHE A 349 25.63 20.07 19.59
CA PHE A 349 26.70 19.07 19.42
C PHE A 349 27.23 19.07 17.98
N VAL A 350 28.51 18.77 17.82
CA VAL A 350 29.17 18.51 16.53
C VAL A 350 29.87 17.16 16.55
N ILE A 351 30.05 16.54 15.39
CA ILE A 351 30.90 15.35 15.26
C ILE A 351 32.34 15.81 15.01
N ALA A 352 33.29 15.26 15.75
CA ALA A 352 34.72 15.46 15.52
C ALA A 352 35.54 14.30 16.09
N PRO A 353 36.83 14.17 15.70
CA PRO A 353 37.76 13.27 16.39
C PRO A 353 37.75 13.54 17.89
N ARG A 354 37.68 12.46 18.68
CA ARG A 354 37.49 12.50 20.13
C ARG A 354 38.57 13.29 20.87
N THR A 355 38.17 13.94 21.95
CA THR A 355 39.01 14.80 22.79
C THR A 355 38.99 14.46 24.30
N PRO A 356 39.10 13.18 24.73
CA PRO A 356 39.05 12.82 26.14
C PRO A 356 40.03 13.62 27.00
N GLY A 357 39.54 14.30 28.04
CA GLY A 357 40.31 15.14 28.96
C GLY A 357 40.73 16.51 28.39
N ARG A 358 40.32 16.86 27.18
CA ARG A 358 40.76 18.08 26.46
C ARG A 358 39.57 18.95 26.05
N PRO A 359 39.81 20.22 25.63
CA PRO A 359 38.73 21.04 25.10
C PRO A 359 38.11 20.47 23.83
N ASN A 360 36.78 20.37 23.82
CA ASN A 360 35.97 19.97 22.67
C ASN A 360 36.26 20.82 21.43
N ALA A 361 36.06 20.20 20.27
CA ALA A 361 36.04 20.86 18.97
C ALA A 361 34.95 21.93 18.91
N ARG A 362 35.23 22.99 18.14
CA ARG A 362 34.28 24.08 17.87
C ARG A 362 33.64 24.00 16.49
N ALA A 363 34.11 23.07 15.66
CA ALA A 363 33.69 22.91 14.29
C ALA A 363 33.56 21.42 13.97
N GLU A 364 32.54 21.10 13.18
CA GLU A 364 32.26 19.75 12.72
C GLU A 364 33.36 19.24 11.77
N ARG A 365 33.76 17.99 11.98
CA ARG A 365 34.72 17.22 11.19
C ARG A 365 34.26 15.76 11.19
N SER A 366 33.16 15.52 10.47
CA SER A 366 32.50 14.20 10.35
C SER A 366 32.86 13.52 9.04
N VAL A 367 33.19 12.23 9.06
CA VAL A 367 33.30 11.38 7.85
C VAL A 367 31.94 11.27 7.17
N PHE A 368 30.89 11.00 7.94
CA PHE A 368 29.52 10.85 7.42
C PHE A 368 28.98 12.14 6.78
N ARG A 369 29.14 13.29 7.44
CA ARG A 369 28.64 14.58 6.91
C ARG A 369 29.57 15.27 5.92
N SER A 370 30.74 14.70 5.64
CA SER A 370 31.64 15.22 4.62
C SER A 370 31.01 15.04 3.25
N ALA A 371 30.61 16.15 2.62
CA ALA A 371 30.06 16.14 1.26
C ALA A 371 31.05 15.46 0.31
N PHE A 372 30.52 14.55 -0.51
CA PHE A 372 31.25 13.93 -1.60
C PHE A 372 30.63 14.39 -2.91
N GLU A 373 31.47 14.95 -3.77
CA GLU A 373 31.09 15.34 -5.13
C GLU A 373 32.10 14.74 -6.09
N TYR A 374 31.59 14.11 -7.15
CA TYR A 374 32.46 13.68 -8.22
C TYR A 374 33.09 14.88 -8.92
N PRO A 375 34.38 14.80 -9.31
CA PRO A 375 34.92 15.77 -10.26
C PRO A 375 34.18 15.61 -11.59
N ALA A 376 34.20 16.66 -12.43
CA ALA A 376 33.56 16.64 -13.75
C ALA A 376 34.03 15.48 -14.66
N SER A 377 35.19 14.89 -14.37
CA SER A 377 35.69 13.67 -15.00
C SER A 377 36.36 12.81 -13.92
N PRO A 378 35.64 11.85 -13.33
CA PRO A 378 36.20 10.90 -12.37
C PRO A 378 37.31 10.09 -13.03
N GLU A 379 38.44 9.93 -12.35
CA GLU A 379 39.52 9.08 -12.86
C GLU A 379 39.27 7.62 -12.49
N VAL A 380 39.09 7.31 -11.21
CA VAL A 380 38.83 5.94 -10.72
C VAL A 380 37.58 5.95 -9.85
N ALA A 381 36.71 4.96 -10.05
CA ALA A 381 35.48 4.77 -9.29
C ALA A 381 35.09 3.28 -9.27
N VAL A 382 34.16 2.89 -8.40
CA VAL A 382 33.60 1.54 -8.39
C VAL A 382 32.80 1.34 -9.68
N SER A 383 33.24 0.46 -10.58
CA SER A 383 32.57 0.19 -11.86
C SER A 383 31.48 -0.85 -11.72
N GLU A 384 31.71 -1.88 -10.91
CA GLU A 384 30.78 -2.99 -10.73
C GLU A 384 30.83 -3.49 -9.28
N LEU A 385 29.66 -3.82 -8.72
CA LEU A 385 29.52 -4.36 -7.37
C LEU A 385 28.56 -5.56 -7.38
N ALA A 386 29.00 -6.66 -6.77
CA ALA A 386 28.20 -7.85 -6.57
C ALA A 386 28.26 -8.30 -5.10
N THR A 387 27.09 -8.60 -4.52
CA THR A 387 26.91 -8.81 -3.07
C THR A 387 26.33 -10.17 -2.71
N ASP A 388 26.45 -11.16 -3.60
CA ASP A 388 25.84 -12.46 -3.37
C ASP A 388 26.40 -13.16 -2.13
N PRO A 389 25.58 -13.92 -1.40
CA PRO A 389 26.11 -14.77 -0.34
C PRO A 389 27.11 -15.79 -0.91
N ARG A 390 27.94 -16.37 -0.04
CA ARG A 390 28.98 -17.35 -0.40
C ARG A 390 28.47 -18.53 -1.23
N SER A 391 27.18 -18.85 -1.16
CA SER A 391 26.57 -19.92 -1.95
C SER A 391 25.12 -19.58 -2.30
N ILE A 392 24.75 -19.83 -3.56
CA ILE A 392 23.38 -19.80 -4.06
C ILE A 392 23.10 -21.14 -4.71
N GLU A 393 21.96 -21.73 -4.41
CA GLU A 393 21.57 -23.00 -5.03
C GLU A 393 21.21 -22.77 -6.51
N GLY A 394 21.70 -23.63 -7.41
CA GLY A 394 21.39 -23.56 -8.84
C GLY A 394 22.26 -22.62 -9.68
N THR A 395 23.12 -21.78 -9.09
CA THR A 395 23.99 -20.83 -9.81
C THR A 395 25.34 -20.63 -9.11
N SER A 396 26.27 -19.90 -9.76
CA SER A 396 27.53 -19.47 -9.15
C SER A 396 27.35 -18.07 -8.54
N PRO A 397 27.62 -17.87 -7.25
CA PRO A 397 27.46 -16.57 -6.61
C PRO A 397 28.45 -15.54 -7.15
N GLN A 398 27.95 -14.32 -7.36
CA GLN A 398 28.70 -13.13 -7.74
C GLN A 398 28.97 -12.28 -6.48
N ASN A 399 30.19 -12.32 -5.95
CA ASN A 399 30.60 -11.49 -4.82
C ASN A 399 31.98 -10.88 -5.09
N PHE A 400 31.98 -9.62 -5.51
CA PHE A 400 33.18 -8.88 -5.90
C PHE A 400 32.94 -7.38 -5.90
N VAL A 401 34.03 -6.62 -5.90
CA VAL A 401 34.06 -5.19 -6.17
C VAL A 401 35.10 -4.91 -7.25
N GLU A 402 34.71 -4.12 -8.23
CA GLU A 402 35.58 -3.71 -9.33
C GLU A 402 35.79 -2.19 -9.32
N LEU A 403 37.03 -1.77 -9.53
CA LEU A 403 37.38 -0.37 -9.75
C LEU A 403 37.73 -0.16 -11.23
N GLY A 404 37.10 0.81 -11.88
CA GLY A 404 37.35 1.18 -13.26
C GLY A 404 38.10 2.51 -13.39
N ASN A 405 39.04 2.59 -14.33
CA ASN A 405 39.69 3.87 -14.70
C ASN A 405 38.99 4.54 -15.89
N TYR A 406 38.12 5.50 -15.58
CA TYR A 406 37.35 6.33 -16.52
C TYR A 406 38.14 7.54 -17.06
N GLY A 407 39.35 7.77 -16.54
CA GLY A 407 40.23 8.87 -16.95
C GLY A 407 41.00 8.62 -18.24
N ASP A 408 41.86 9.57 -18.61
CA ASP A 408 42.70 9.52 -19.81
C ASP A 408 44.17 9.14 -19.53
N ARG A 409 44.50 8.86 -18.26
CA ARG A 409 45.85 8.50 -17.79
C ARG A 409 45.84 7.28 -16.88
N ALA A 410 46.97 6.59 -16.82
CA ALA A 410 47.15 5.51 -15.85
C ALA A 410 47.18 6.06 -14.42
N VAL A 411 46.54 5.36 -13.49
CA VAL A 411 46.48 5.70 -12.06
C VAL A 411 47.20 4.63 -11.25
N ASP A 412 47.98 5.06 -10.26
CA ASP A 412 48.68 4.18 -9.32
C ASP A 412 47.78 3.98 -8.10
N LEU A 413 47.27 2.75 -7.96
CA LEU A 413 46.40 2.34 -6.85
C LEU A 413 47.21 1.80 -5.66
N GLY A 414 48.55 1.75 -5.75
CA GLY A 414 49.39 1.25 -4.68
C GLY A 414 49.13 1.96 -3.35
N GLY A 415 48.82 1.18 -2.30
CA GLY A 415 48.53 1.69 -0.97
C GLY A 415 47.09 2.17 -0.73
N TRP A 416 46.24 2.16 -1.76
CA TRP A 416 44.79 2.39 -1.61
C TRP A 416 44.16 1.28 -0.79
N ARG A 417 43.00 1.55 -0.18
CA ARG A 417 42.29 0.62 0.69
C ARG A 417 40.82 0.56 0.34
N LEU A 418 40.26 -0.65 0.41
CA LEU A 418 38.82 -0.85 0.48
C LEU A 418 38.43 -1.14 1.92
N VAL A 419 37.40 -0.46 2.38
CA VAL A 419 36.80 -0.65 3.69
C VAL A 419 35.34 -1.02 3.47
N GLN A 420 34.90 -2.11 4.09
CA GLN A 420 33.49 -2.49 4.07
C GLN A 420 32.73 -1.59 5.04
N CYS A 421 31.52 -1.17 4.67
CA CYS A 421 30.53 -0.74 5.64
C CYS A 421 29.62 -1.93 5.97
N GLY A 422 29.43 -2.23 7.25
CA GLY A 422 28.62 -3.35 7.73
C GLY A 422 27.12 -3.11 7.57
N VAL A 423 26.32 -4.09 7.99
CA VAL A 423 24.83 -4.05 7.94
C VAL A 423 24.21 -2.93 8.76
N ASP A 424 24.91 -2.49 9.81
CA ASP A 424 24.54 -1.34 10.64
C ASP A 424 24.83 0.02 9.96
N GLY A 425 25.47 -0.01 8.80
CA GLY A 425 25.88 1.17 8.03
C GLY A 425 27.26 1.69 8.40
N ALA A 426 27.88 1.26 9.50
CA ALA A 426 29.16 1.80 9.97
C ALA A 426 30.34 1.23 9.15
N ARG A 427 31.45 1.99 9.05
CA ARG A 427 32.70 1.45 8.48
C ARG A 427 33.32 0.45 9.44
N GLU A 428 33.68 -0.72 8.91
CA GLU A 428 34.39 -1.75 9.66
C GLU A 428 35.77 -1.26 10.13
N GLN A 429 36.18 -1.72 11.32
CA GLN A 429 37.50 -1.39 11.89
C GLN A 429 38.63 -1.98 11.05
N ASP A 430 38.42 -3.21 10.58
CA ASP A 430 39.38 -3.89 9.72
C ASP A 430 39.33 -3.33 8.30
N THR A 431 40.48 -3.33 7.64
CA THR A 431 40.54 -3.01 6.21
C THR A 431 40.19 -4.28 5.44
N LEU A 432 39.18 -4.23 4.57
CA LEU A 432 38.80 -5.38 3.74
C LEU A 432 39.99 -5.84 2.89
N LEU A 433 40.65 -4.89 2.22
CA LEU A 433 41.90 -5.13 1.52
C LEU A 433 42.73 -3.85 1.35
N ALA A 434 44.04 -4.00 1.26
CA ALA A 434 44.97 -2.97 0.81
C ALA A 434 45.53 -3.34 -0.57
N ILE A 435 45.49 -2.41 -1.51
CA ILE A 435 45.96 -2.62 -2.88
C ILE A 435 47.49 -2.59 -2.88
N ALA A 436 48.10 -3.62 -3.49
CA ALA A 436 49.55 -3.82 -3.46
C ALA A 436 50.31 -2.65 -4.12
N ASP A 437 51.45 -2.26 -3.55
CA ASP A 437 52.31 -1.21 -4.09
C ASP A 437 52.70 -1.46 -5.55
N GLY A 438 52.59 -0.41 -6.38
CA GLY A 438 52.91 -0.46 -7.80
C GLY A 438 51.79 -1.00 -8.69
N THR A 439 50.60 -1.28 -8.14
CA THR A 439 49.39 -1.61 -8.92
C THR A 439 48.98 -0.40 -9.72
N ARG A 440 48.91 -0.54 -11.05
CA ARG A 440 48.52 0.52 -11.97
C ARG A 440 47.41 0.05 -12.88
N VAL A 441 46.42 0.91 -13.06
CA VAL A 441 45.28 0.66 -13.95
C VAL A 441 45.35 1.69 -15.07
N ALA A 442 45.48 1.22 -16.32
CA ALA A 442 45.49 2.12 -17.48
C ALA A 442 44.08 2.65 -17.80
N PRO A 443 43.94 3.70 -18.62
CA PRO A 443 42.64 4.15 -19.11
C PRO A 443 41.86 3.02 -19.77
N GLY A 444 40.59 2.83 -19.38
CA GLY A 444 39.77 1.75 -19.93
C GLY A 444 40.01 0.37 -19.29
N GLU A 445 40.92 0.25 -18.33
CA GLU A 445 41.16 -1.01 -17.59
C GLU A 445 40.44 -1.00 -16.24
N THR A 446 40.28 -2.19 -15.67
CA THR A 446 39.69 -2.40 -14.35
C THR A 446 40.68 -3.07 -13.40
N TRP A 447 40.37 -3.01 -12.11
CA TRP A 447 41.02 -3.76 -11.05
C TRP A 447 39.94 -4.47 -10.23
N LEU A 448 40.06 -5.79 -10.08
CA LEU A 448 39.02 -6.64 -9.52
C LEU A 448 39.44 -7.28 -8.19
N ALA A 449 38.61 -7.15 -7.17
CA ALA A 449 38.70 -7.93 -5.94
C ALA A 449 37.47 -8.80 -5.77
N ALA A 450 37.66 -10.10 -5.53
CA ALA A 450 36.55 -11.05 -5.42
C ALA A 450 36.66 -11.97 -4.20
N LEU A 451 35.51 -12.44 -3.73
CA LEU A 451 35.40 -13.38 -2.62
C LEU A 451 36.07 -14.72 -2.95
N GLU A 452 36.93 -15.20 -2.06
CA GLU A 452 37.58 -16.50 -2.20
C GLU A 452 36.58 -17.64 -2.40
N GLY A 453 36.83 -18.46 -3.43
CA GLY A 453 35.99 -19.60 -3.78
C GLY A 453 34.90 -19.31 -4.83
N THR A 454 34.70 -18.04 -5.21
CA THR A 454 33.83 -17.67 -6.34
C THR A 454 34.53 -17.85 -7.69
N ALA A 455 33.75 -17.86 -8.78
CA ALA A 455 34.30 -17.92 -10.14
C ALA A 455 35.18 -16.69 -10.45
N ALA A 456 34.75 -15.50 -10.05
CA ALA A 456 35.48 -14.25 -10.24
C ALA A 456 36.87 -14.27 -9.57
N ALA A 457 37.01 -14.93 -8.41
CA ALA A 457 38.29 -15.02 -7.71
C ALA A 457 39.40 -15.72 -8.50
N ALA A 458 39.07 -16.57 -9.49
CA ALA A 458 40.08 -17.24 -10.31
C ALA A 458 40.91 -16.25 -11.14
N GLY A 459 40.31 -15.14 -11.58
CA GLY A 459 40.93 -14.09 -12.40
C GLY A 459 41.14 -12.76 -11.70
N ALA A 460 40.68 -12.60 -10.46
CA ALA A 460 40.77 -11.33 -9.72
C ALA A 460 42.21 -10.95 -9.34
N ASP A 461 42.49 -9.65 -9.34
CA ASP A 461 43.75 -9.04 -8.91
C ASP A 461 44.00 -9.18 -7.41
N ALA A 462 42.92 -9.17 -6.62
CA ALA A 462 42.94 -9.42 -5.19
C ALA A 462 41.77 -10.31 -4.74
N ARG A 463 41.89 -10.86 -3.53
CA ARG A 463 40.89 -11.74 -2.94
C ARG A 463 40.64 -11.37 -1.49
N TYR A 464 39.39 -11.52 -1.05
CA TYR A 464 39.00 -11.37 0.36
C TYR A 464 38.22 -12.61 0.82
N ALA A 465 38.28 -12.90 2.12
CA ALA A 465 37.80 -14.17 2.68
C ALA A 465 36.35 -14.15 3.15
N GLU A 466 35.86 -12.99 3.62
CA GLU A 466 34.52 -12.83 4.17
C GLU A 466 33.58 -12.19 3.14
N PRO A 467 32.38 -12.75 2.92
CA PRO A 467 31.41 -12.19 2.00
C PRO A 467 30.81 -10.89 2.56
N PHE A 468 30.37 -10.03 1.65
CA PHE A 468 29.42 -8.98 2.00
C PHE A 468 28.15 -9.54 2.65
N ASP A 469 27.56 -8.79 3.59
CA ASP A 469 26.30 -9.16 4.23
C ASP A 469 25.12 -8.86 3.30
N LEU A 470 24.26 -9.86 3.11
CA LEU A 470 23.09 -9.75 2.25
C LEU A 470 22.05 -8.78 2.82
N LEU A 471 21.96 -8.64 4.14
CA LEU A 471 21.00 -7.74 4.78
C LEU A 471 21.37 -6.26 4.60
N GLY A 472 22.60 -5.98 4.17
CA GLY A 472 23.07 -4.65 3.86
C GLY A 472 24.59 -4.56 3.93
N THR A 473 25.20 -3.86 2.99
CA THR A 473 26.65 -3.68 2.90
C THR A 473 26.99 -2.38 2.19
N GLY A 474 28.21 -1.89 2.38
CA GLY A 474 28.77 -0.82 1.57
C GLY A 474 30.25 -1.04 1.29
N VAL A 475 30.77 -0.32 0.30
CA VAL A 475 32.21 -0.26 0.03
C VAL A 475 32.65 1.20 0.05
N TRP A 476 33.70 1.47 0.82
CA TRP A 476 34.40 2.74 0.87
C TRP A 476 35.79 2.58 0.25
N VAL A 477 36.10 3.40 -0.75
CA VAL A 477 37.39 3.43 -1.44
C VAL A 477 38.17 4.64 -0.96
N GLU A 478 39.34 4.42 -0.37
CA GLU A 478 40.26 5.49 0.02
C GLU A 478 41.64 5.34 -0.63
N ASP A 479 42.24 6.47 -0.99
CA ASP A 479 43.60 6.48 -1.53
C ASP A 479 44.67 6.25 -0.44
N ALA A 480 45.93 6.24 -0.86
CA ALA A 480 47.07 6.01 0.05
C ALA A 480 47.16 7.06 1.19
N GLU A 481 46.60 8.25 1.01
CA GLU A 481 46.53 9.30 2.04
C GLU A 481 45.26 9.21 2.90
N GLY A 482 44.37 8.24 2.64
CA GLY A 482 43.10 8.07 3.35
C GLY A 482 42.00 9.00 2.88
N ARG A 483 42.12 9.63 1.70
CA ARG A 483 41.06 10.48 1.14
C ARG A 483 40.05 9.60 0.41
N ARG A 484 38.75 9.87 0.62
CA ARG A 484 37.65 9.19 -0.10
C ARG A 484 37.79 9.42 -1.60
N VAL A 485 37.89 8.34 -2.36
CA VAL A 485 37.89 8.36 -3.83
C VAL A 485 36.49 8.07 -4.36
N ASP A 486 35.84 7.06 -3.80
CA ASP A 486 34.46 6.67 -4.13
C ASP A 486 33.87 5.87 -2.96
N SER A 487 32.57 5.65 -2.99
CA SER A 487 31.91 4.65 -2.15
C SER A 487 30.57 4.26 -2.75
N VAL A 488 29.95 3.18 -2.27
CA VAL A 488 28.60 2.78 -2.66
C VAL A 488 27.95 1.99 -1.52
N GLY A 489 26.68 2.25 -1.24
CA GLY A 489 25.88 1.51 -0.26
C GLY A 489 24.78 0.67 -0.91
N VAL A 490 24.56 -0.53 -0.39
CA VAL A 490 23.45 -1.46 -0.72
C VAL A 490 22.77 -1.81 0.60
N TYR A 491 21.67 -1.14 0.94
CA TYR A 491 21.13 -1.18 2.31
C TYR A 491 19.63 -1.44 2.43
N LEU A 492 18.88 -1.34 1.33
CA LEU A 492 17.45 -1.61 1.39
C LEU A 492 17.15 -3.10 1.23
N ALA A 493 16.37 -3.65 2.15
CA ALA A 493 15.90 -5.02 2.13
C ALA A 493 14.38 -5.10 2.40
N ASN A 494 13.52 -4.44 1.63
CA ASN A 494 12.09 -4.40 1.99
C ASN A 494 11.22 -5.44 1.28
N GLU A 495 11.07 -6.61 1.91
CA GLU A 495 10.06 -7.61 1.52
C GLU A 495 8.92 -7.79 2.55
N MET A 496 8.87 -7.00 3.65
CA MET A 496 7.90 -7.16 4.75
C MET A 496 7.67 -5.86 5.55
N ASP A 497 7.63 -4.72 4.87
CA ASP A 497 7.27 -3.40 5.41
C ASP A 497 8.26 -2.75 6.41
N GLU A 498 9.36 -3.42 6.78
CA GLU A 498 10.33 -2.90 7.75
C GLU A 498 11.07 -1.63 7.26
N PRO A 499 11.37 -0.66 8.16
CA PRO A 499 12.20 0.49 7.83
C PRO A 499 13.65 0.08 7.51
N ASN A 500 14.02 0.11 6.22
CA ASN A 500 15.28 -0.47 5.75
C ASN A 500 16.31 0.55 5.24
N GLU A 501 16.07 1.85 5.38
CA GLU A 501 17.11 2.83 5.06
C GLU A 501 18.16 2.91 6.18
N ARG A 502 19.40 2.53 5.87
CA ARG A 502 20.53 2.58 6.80
C ARG A 502 21.41 3.78 6.50
N PRO A 503 21.52 4.75 7.44
CA PRO A 503 22.53 5.79 7.34
C PRO A 503 23.92 5.17 7.30
N SER A 504 24.66 5.40 6.22
CA SER A 504 26.02 4.92 6.05
C SER A 504 26.90 5.97 5.38
N PRO A 505 28.17 6.17 5.81
CA PRO A 505 29.13 6.98 5.07
C PRO A 505 29.50 6.36 3.71
N CYS A 506 29.21 5.07 3.48
CA CYS A 506 29.37 4.44 2.18
C CYS A 506 28.28 4.85 1.18
N THR A 507 27.10 5.23 1.66
CA THR A 507 25.98 5.63 0.80
C THR A 507 26.16 7.04 0.27
N LYS A 508 25.86 7.23 -1.01
CA LYS A 508 25.72 8.56 -1.62
C LYS A 508 24.23 8.79 -1.92
N GLY A 509 23.60 9.79 -1.31
CA GLY A 509 22.16 10.03 -1.48
C GLY A 509 21.31 8.83 -1.05
N VAL A 510 20.60 8.23 -2.01
CA VAL A 510 19.76 7.02 -1.81
C VAL A 510 20.55 5.77 -2.17
N ALA A 511 20.61 4.81 -1.24
CA ALA A 511 21.34 3.54 -1.41
C ALA A 511 20.70 2.62 -2.46
N LEU A 512 21.50 1.68 -2.98
CA LEU A 512 21.03 0.54 -3.76
C LEU A 512 20.24 -0.45 -2.89
N THR A 513 19.48 -1.33 -3.54
CA THR A 513 18.52 -2.22 -2.87
C THR A 513 18.88 -3.68 -3.07
N THR A 514 19.16 -4.42 -1.99
CA THR A 514 19.67 -5.80 -2.01
C THR A 514 19.00 -6.73 -3.05
N PHE A 515 17.69 -6.64 -3.23
CA PHE A 515 16.91 -7.56 -4.07
C PHE A 515 16.79 -7.18 -5.55
N GLN A 516 17.35 -6.04 -5.97
CA GLN A 516 17.26 -5.62 -7.38
C GLN A 516 17.97 -6.58 -8.36
N PRO A 517 19.19 -7.10 -8.06
CA PRO A 517 19.86 -8.02 -8.97
C PRO A 517 19.24 -9.41 -9.00
N ASP A 518 18.93 -9.93 -10.20
CA ASP A 518 18.60 -11.33 -10.43
C ASP A 518 19.86 -12.19 -10.34
N ARG A 519 19.99 -12.87 -9.20
CA ARG A 519 21.15 -13.69 -8.89
C ARG A 519 21.16 -15.03 -9.61
N LEU A 520 20.00 -15.55 -9.98
CA LEU A 520 19.93 -16.77 -10.79
C LEU A 520 20.37 -16.49 -12.23
N ARG A 521 20.19 -15.26 -12.72
CA ARG A 521 20.79 -14.78 -13.97
C ARG A 521 22.21 -14.23 -13.83
N GLY A 522 22.73 -14.14 -12.61
CA GLY A 522 24.08 -13.65 -12.32
C GLY A 522 24.22 -12.16 -12.58
N GLU A 523 23.19 -11.37 -12.25
CA GLU A 523 23.22 -9.92 -12.38
C GLU A 523 23.95 -9.23 -11.21
N THR A 524 24.44 -8.04 -11.49
CA THR A 524 25.25 -7.20 -10.60
C THR A 524 24.86 -5.74 -10.77
N TYR A 525 25.32 -4.88 -9.86
CA TYR A 525 25.21 -3.43 -10.05
C TYR A 525 26.36 -2.95 -10.91
N GLN A 526 26.03 -2.35 -12.05
CA GLN A 526 26.99 -1.76 -12.96
C GLN A 526 26.80 -0.26 -13.03
N ARG A 527 27.91 0.47 -13.01
CA ARG A 527 27.88 1.92 -13.05
C ARG A 527 27.38 2.41 -14.40
N SER A 528 26.43 3.33 -14.33
CA SER A 528 25.91 4.07 -15.46
C SER A 528 26.28 5.55 -15.41
N ARG A 529 26.31 6.17 -14.21
CA ARG A 529 26.46 7.62 -14.04
C ARG A 529 27.28 8.00 -12.79
N PHE A 530 27.49 9.31 -12.61
CA PHE A 530 28.27 9.94 -11.54
C PHE A 530 27.54 11.17 -10.96
N THR A 531 26.28 10.98 -10.59
CA THR A 531 25.39 11.98 -10.00
C THR A 531 25.66 12.24 -8.53
N GLY A 532 26.29 11.29 -7.82
CA GLY A 532 26.44 11.35 -6.36
C GLY A 532 25.22 10.81 -5.61
N VAL A 533 24.37 10.04 -6.30
CA VAL A 533 23.28 9.26 -5.70
C VAL A 533 23.42 7.81 -6.16
N ASP A 534 23.61 6.86 -5.25
CA ASP A 534 23.91 5.47 -5.60
C ASP A 534 22.81 4.87 -6.49
N ALA A 535 21.54 5.06 -6.14
CA ALA A 535 20.39 4.60 -6.92
C ALA A 535 20.29 5.19 -8.35
N ASP A 536 20.91 6.35 -8.61
CA ASP A 536 20.97 6.95 -9.95
C ASP A 536 22.25 6.57 -10.72
N ASP A 537 23.28 6.16 -9.98
CA ASP A 537 24.62 5.91 -10.51
C ASP A 537 24.80 4.48 -11.02
N PHE A 538 23.96 3.54 -10.59
CA PHE A 538 24.04 2.13 -11.00
C PHE A 538 22.74 1.61 -11.61
N VAL A 539 22.87 0.60 -12.47
CA VAL A 539 21.78 -0.21 -13.03
C VAL A 539 22.10 -1.69 -12.81
N VAL A 540 21.08 -2.54 -12.89
CA VAL A 540 21.25 -4.00 -12.76
C VAL A 540 21.39 -4.63 -14.15
N ARG A 541 22.44 -5.45 -14.35
CA ARG A 541 22.70 -6.20 -15.59
C ARG A 541 23.50 -7.48 -15.31
N ALA A 542 23.56 -8.40 -16.28
CA ALA A 542 24.42 -9.59 -16.20
C ALA A 542 25.89 -9.21 -15.94
N ALA A 543 26.55 -9.92 -15.01
CA ALA A 543 27.91 -9.62 -14.57
C ALA A 543 28.92 -9.52 -15.71
N SER A 544 29.79 -8.51 -15.66
CA SER A 544 30.83 -8.26 -16.67
C SER A 544 32.21 -7.98 -16.05
N PRO A 545 32.70 -8.83 -15.12
CA PRO A 545 33.97 -8.56 -14.43
C PRO A 545 35.13 -8.53 -15.42
N GLY A 546 35.90 -7.45 -15.39
CA GLY A 546 37.03 -7.19 -16.29
C GLY A 546 36.70 -6.28 -17.47
N GLU A 547 35.43 -5.86 -17.64
CA GLU A 547 34.99 -5.02 -18.75
C GLU A 547 34.56 -3.63 -18.26
N LEU A 548 35.31 -2.59 -18.63
CA LEU A 548 34.97 -1.22 -18.28
C LEU A 548 34.04 -0.58 -19.31
N ASP A 549 32.74 -0.68 -19.09
CA ASP A 549 31.72 0.06 -19.84
C ASP A 549 30.81 0.85 -18.90
N LEU A 550 30.45 2.07 -19.30
CA LEU A 550 29.34 2.77 -18.64
C LEU A 550 28.05 2.14 -19.14
N ALA A 551 27.34 1.48 -18.23
CA ALA A 551 26.05 0.89 -18.52
C ALA A 551 25.07 1.97 -19.00
N GLU A 552 24.22 1.62 -19.96
CA GLU A 552 23.24 2.56 -20.51
C GLU A 552 22.15 2.89 -19.47
N TRP A 553 21.96 4.17 -19.17
CA TRP A 553 20.81 4.62 -18.38
C TRP A 553 19.61 4.86 -19.29
N THR A 554 18.49 4.22 -18.98
CA THR A 554 17.21 4.50 -19.64
C THR A 554 16.29 5.26 -18.69
N PRO A 555 15.95 6.54 -18.96
CA PRO A 555 14.94 7.26 -18.20
C PRO A 555 13.58 6.55 -18.26
N VAL A 556 12.82 6.63 -17.18
CA VAL A 556 11.55 5.89 -17.03
C VAL A 556 10.52 6.32 -18.09
N GLU A 557 10.52 7.59 -18.48
CA GLU A 557 9.66 8.13 -19.55
C GLU A 557 10.04 7.56 -20.92
N ALA A 558 11.36 7.40 -21.15
CA ALA A 558 11.85 6.83 -22.40
C ALA A 558 11.54 5.33 -22.48
N LEU A 559 11.59 4.63 -21.34
CA LEU A 559 11.19 3.23 -21.24
C LEU A 559 9.71 3.05 -21.57
N ALA A 560 8.83 3.82 -20.92
CA ALA A 560 7.39 3.80 -21.18
C ALA A 560 7.06 4.06 -22.66
N ALA A 561 7.62 5.12 -23.24
CA ALA A 561 7.37 5.48 -24.64
C ALA A 561 7.88 4.42 -25.64
N GLN A 562 9.02 3.79 -25.36
CA GLN A 562 9.57 2.72 -26.21
C GLN A 562 8.69 1.47 -26.17
N THR A 563 8.27 1.05 -24.98
CA THR A 563 7.40 -0.11 -24.78
C THR A 563 6.04 0.09 -25.43
N GLU A 564 5.40 1.25 -25.21
CA GLU A 564 4.13 1.60 -25.84
C GLU A 564 4.24 1.54 -27.38
N ALA A 565 5.27 2.15 -27.96
CA ALA A 565 5.48 2.17 -29.41
C ALA A 565 5.71 0.75 -29.99
N ARG A 566 6.42 -0.11 -29.25
CA ARG A 566 6.64 -1.51 -29.61
C ARG A 566 5.32 -2.29 -29.60
N LEU A 567 4.58 -2.25 -28.49
CA LEU A 567 3.30 -2.96 -28.34
C LEU A 567 2.26 -2.49 -29.35
N ALA A 568 2.14 -1.19 -29.58
CA ALA A 568 1.25 -0.65 -30.60
C ALA A 568 1.63 -1.15 -32.01
N THR A 569 2.91 -1.41 -32.28
CA THR A 569 3.37 -2.00 -33.55
C THR A 569 3.01 -3.48 -33.65
N GLU A 570 3.13 -4.22 -32.55
CA GLU A 570 2.76 -5.64 -32.48
C GLU A 570 1.26 -5.83 -32.73
N VAL A 571 0.39 -5.07 -32.05
CA VAL A 571 -1.06 -5.11 -32.26
C VAL A 571 -1.43 -4.75 -33.71
N ARG A 572 -0.80 -3.73 -34.31
CA ARG A 572 -1.02 -3.39 -35.73
C ARG A 572 -0.64 -4.53 -36.68
N ARG A 573 0.40 -5.29 -36.36
CA ARG A 573 0.85 -6.43 -37.15
C ARG A 573 -0.16 -7.58 -37.05
N GLU A 574 -0.64 -7.88 -35.86
CA GLU A 574 -1.65 -8.92 -35.62
C GLU A 574 -2.95 -8.63 -36.39
N LEU A 575 -3.45 -7.39 -36.29
CA LEU A 575 -4.59 -6.95 -37.10
C LEU A 575 -4.35 -7.07 -38.61
N GLY A 576 -3.12 -6.80 -39.07
CA GLY A 576 -2.73 -6.95 -40.46
C GLY A 576 -2.74 -8.41 -40.92
N ASP A 577 -2.23 -9.32 -40.09
CA ASP A 577 -2.19 -10.75 -40.35
C ASP A 577 -3.60 -11.37 -40.34
N ASP A 578 -4.48 -10.93 -39.45
CA ASP A 578 -5.88 -11.37 -39.40
C ASP A 578 -6.70 -10.81 -40.56
N ALA A 579 -6.47 -9.57 -40.99
CA ALA A 579 -7.08 -9.03 -42.20
C ALA A 579 -6.65 -9.83 -43.45
N VAL A 580 -5.41 -10.33 -43.51
CA VAL A 580 -4.91 -11.20 -44.59
C VAL A 580 -5.51 -12.61 -44.52
N ARG A 581 -5.70 -13.17 -43.31
CA ARG A 581 -6.40 -14.46 -43.11
C ARG A 581 -7.88 -14.38 -43.49
N LEU A 582 -8.57 -13.32 -43.09
CA LEU A 582 -9.96 -13.04 -43.44
C LEU A 582 -10.15 -12.79 -44.94
N ALA A 583 -9.18 -12.15 -45.61
CA ALA A 583 -9.18 -12.00 -47.07
C ALA A 583 -8.99 -13.34 -47.83
N GLY A 584 -8.46 -14.38 -47.18
CA GLY A 584 -8.35 -15.75 -47.70
C GLY A 584 -9.60 -16.61 -47.52
N ALA A 585 -10.54 -16.19 -46.65
CA ALA A 585 -11.83 -16.83 -46.46
C ALA A 585 -12.88 -16.13 -47.35
N GLY A 586 -13.21 -16.75 -48.48
CA GLY A 586 -14.12 -16.16 -49.47
C GLY A 586 -15.49 -15.75 -48.91
N PRO A 587 -16.12 -14.69 -49.44
CA PRO A 587 -17.36 -14.14 -48.88
C PRO A 587 -18.54 -15.09 -49.14
N GLY A 588 -18.98 -15.76 -48.08
CA GLY A 588 -20.17 -16.62 -48.05
C GLY A 588 -21.35 -15.97 -47.34
N ALA A 589 -21.74 -14.74 -47.69
CA ALA A 589 -22.93 -14.10 -47.14
C ALA A 589 -24.14 -14.35 -48.05
N VAL A 590 -25.00 -15.28 -47.62
CA VAL A 590 -26.33 -15.52 -48.21
C VAL A 590 -27.22 -14.32 -47.89
N ALA A 591 -27.69 -13.63 -48.94
CA ALA A 591 -28.65 -12.55 -48.81
C ALA A 591 -29.97 -13.05 -48.17
N PRO A 592 -30.56 -12.31 -47.21
CA PRO A 592 -31.88 -12.65 -46.69
C PRO A 592 -32.91 -12.43 -47.81
N THR A 593 -33.50 -13.52 -48.27
CA THR A 593 -34.65 -13.44 -49.19
C THR A 593 -35.83 -12.89 -48.41
N ARG A 594 -36.18 -11.62 -48.66
CA ARG A 594 -37.48 -11.04 -48.29
C ARG A 594 -38.58 -11.90 -48.91
N ARG A 595 -39.14 -12.82 -48.12
CA ARG A 595 -40.44 -13.43 -48.44
C ARG A 595 -41.51 -12.38 -48.17
N THR A 596 -41.97 -11.73 -49.23
CA THR A 596 -43.28 -11.07 -49.21
C THR A 596 -44.34 -12.16 -49.07
N LEU A 597 -44.99 -12.21 -47.92
CA LEU A 597 -46.19 -13.03 -47.69
C LEU A 597 -47.33 -12.43 -48.52
N ASN A 598 -47.62 -13.04 -49.66
CA ASN A 598 -48.76 -12.66 -50.50
C ASN A 598 -50.07 -13.23 -49.90
N GLY A 599 -50.97 -12.35 -49.45
CA GLY A 599 -52.34 -12.71 -49.08
C GLY A 599 -52.81 -12.31 -47.67
N GLU A 600 -52.01 -11.55 -46.92
CA GLU A 600 -52.34 -11.12 -45.56
C GLU A 600 -53.01 -9.73 -45.54
N ALA A 601 -53.91 -9.49 -44.59
CA ALA A 601 -54.50 -8.18 -44.34
C ALA A 601 -53.87 -7.55 -43.10
N ALA A 602 -53.74 -6.21 -43.10
CA ALA A 602 -53.36 -5.47 -41.90
C ALA A 602 -54.37 -5.77 -40.77
N ALA A 603 -53.85 -6.19 -39.62
CA ALA A 603 -54.65 -6.49 -38.46
C ALA A 603 -55.22 -5.20 -37.87
N VAL A 604 -56.48 -5.24 -37.41
CA VAL A 604 -57.06 -4.15 -36.63
C VAL A 604 -56.76 -4.42 -35.15
N VAL A 605 -55.86 -3.66 -34.56
CA VAL A 605 -55.56 -3.73 -33.13
C VAL A 605 -56.67 -3.01 -32.38
N VAL A 606 -57.50 -3.74 -31.65
CA VAL A 606 -58.69 -3.21 -30.97
C VAL A 606 -58.43 -2.83 -29.51
N GLU A 607 -57.46 -3.48 -28.89
CA GLU A 607 -56.99 -3.19 -27.53
C GLU A 607 -55.48 -3.43 -27.49
N ALA A 608 -54.73 -2.58 -26.79
CA ALA A 608 -53.32 -2.81 -26.54
C ALA A 608 -52.92 -2.26 -25.18
N ALA A 609 -51.84 -2.81 -24.65
CA ALA A 609 -51.24 -2.37 -23.40
C ALA A 609 -49.73 -2.53 -23.49
N ARG A 610 -49.00 -1.71 -22.73
CA ARG A 610 -47.55 -1.83 -22.57
C ARG A 610 -47.21 -2.14 -21.13
N GLY A 611 -46.16 -2.90 -20.93
CA GLY A 611 -45.61 -3.20 -19.61
C GLY A 611 -44.16 -3.64 -19.70
N ALA A 612 -43.61 -4.07 -18.58
CA ALA A 612 -42.29 -4.68 -18.52
C ALA A 612 -42.26 -5.74 -17.42
N THR A 613 -41.28 -6.66 -17.47
CA THR A 613 -41.08 -7.71 -16.47
C THR A 613 -39.61 -7.77 -16.05
N THR A 614 -39.34 -7.94 -14.76
CA THR A 614 -37.97 -7.98 -14.22
C THR A 614 -37.42 -9.40 -14.06
N ALA A 615 -38.28 -10.42 -14.12
CA ALA A 615 -37.94 -11.84 -13.93
C ALA A 615 -37.90 -12.64 -15.25
N GLY A 616 -37.57 -11.99 -16.37
CA GLY A 616 -37.59 -12.61 -17.71
C GLY A 616 -38.97 -12.51 -18.39
N ALA A 617 -39.35 -13.52 -19.18
CA ALA A 617 -40.57 -13.49 -20.00
C ALA A 617 -41.86 -13.38 -19.16
N LEU A 618 -42.87 -12.68 -19.69
CA LEU A 618 -44.18 -12.59 -19.05
C LEU A 618 -44.87 -13.96 -19.05
N VAL A 619 -45.06 -14.53 -17.86
CA VAL A 619 -45.75 -15.83 -17.68
C VAL A 619 -47.23 -15.65 -17.41
N GLU A 620 -47.60 -14.65 -16.60
CA GLU A 620 -49.00 -14.31 -16.28
C GLU A 620 -49.71 -13.64 -17.46
N HIS A 621 -51.05 -13.58 -17.44
CA HIS A 621 -51.81 -12.92 -18.52
C HIS A 621 -51.42 -11.43 -18.67
N ARG A 622 -51.10 -10.76 -17.56
CA ARG A 622 -50.72 -9.33 -17.49
C ARG A 622 -49.75 -9.11 -16.34
N ALA A 623 -48.76 -8.25 -16.50
CA ALA A 623 -47.89 -7.86 -15.39
C ALA A 623 -48.56 -6.82 -14.47
N PRO A 624 -48.20 -6.77 -13.17
CA PRO A 624 -48.53 -5.65 -12.31
C PRO A 624 -48.04 -4.32 -12.92
N GLY A 625 -48.91 -3.31 -12.99
CA GLY A 625 -48.57 -1.99 -13.54
C GLY A 625 -48.66 -1.87 -15.06
N GLU A 626 -49.14 -2.89 -15.78
CA GLU A 626 -49.44 -2.81 -17.21
C GLU A 626 -50.37 -1.61 -17.52
N GLN A 627 -49.99 -0.79 -18.49
CA GLN A 627 -50.73 0.41 -18.87
C GLN A 627 -51.45 0.23 -20.22
N PRO A 628 -52.77 0.47 -20.29
CA PRO A 628 -53.50 0.43 -21.55
C PRO A 628 -53.04 1.56 -22.49
N ILE A 629 -52.94 1.26 -23.78
CA ILE A 629 -52.66 2.23 -24.84
C ILE A 629 -54.00 2.77 -25.36
N ALA A 630 -54.08 4.08 -25.57
CA ALA A 630 -55.32 4.75 -25.95
C ALA A 630 -55.82 4.27 -27.32
N VAL A 631 -57.14 4.06 -27.41
CA VAL A 631 -57.81 3.74 -28.68
C VAL A 631 -58.13 5.05 -29.40
N GLY A 632 -57.69 5.17 -30.65
CA GLY A 632 -57.91 6.35 -31.49
C GLY A 632 -59.39 6.53 -31.86
N ALA A 633 -59.72 7.69 -32.44
CA ALA A 633 -61.10 8.04 -32.83
C ALA A 633 -61.75 7.06 -33.82
N GLY A 634 -60.95 6.24 -34.51
CA GLY A 634 -61.39 5.19 -35.44
C GLY A 634 -61.77 3.84 -34.79
N GLY A 635 -61.64 3.69 -33.46
CA GLY A 635 -61.94 2.44 -32.75
C GLY A 635 -60.82 1.39 -32.81
N SER A 636 -59.60 1.80 -33.17
CA SER A 636 -58.38 0.99 -33.16
C SER A 636 -57.22 1.73 -32.51
N VAL A 637 -56.22 1.00 -32.02
CA VAL A 637 -54.97 1.59 -31.52
C VAL A 637 -54.08 1.98 -32.70
N GLU A 638 -53.50 3.18 -32.67
CA GLU A 638 -52.54 3.63 -33.68
C GLU A 638 -51.24 2.84 -33.55
N VAL A 639 -50.70 2.35 -34.67
CA VAL A 639 -49.52 1.49 -34.64
C VAL A 639 -48.29 2.22 -34.09
N ALA A 640 -48.18 3.53 -34.31
CA ALA A 640 -47.12 4.36 -33.76
C ALA A 640 -47.07 4.39 -32.23
N ASP A 641 -48.18 4.08 -31.55
CA ASP A 641 -48.27 4.06 -30.09
C ASP A 641 -47.94 2.67 -29.50
N LEU A 642 -47.82 1.64 -30.34
CA LEU A 642 -47.48 0.26 -29.96
C LEU A 642 -45.98 0.09 -29.72
N ALA A 643 -45.51 0.82 -28.70
CA ALA A 643 -44.12 0.81 -28.27
C ALA A 643 -43.97 0.73 -26.75
N ALA A 644 -42.93 0.02 -26.32
CA ALA A 644 -42.50 -0.10 -24.94
C ALA A 644 -40.96 -0.04 -24.88
N SER A 645 -40.42 0.57 -23.84
CA SER A 645 -38.96 0.66 -23.62
C SER A 645 -38.65 0.64 -22.14
N ASP A 646 -37.46 0.16 -21.80
CA ASP A 646 -36.87 0.19 -20.46
C ASP A 646 -35.36 0.31 -20.62
N ASP A 647 -34.70 1.15 -19.85
CA ASP A 647 -33.23 1.32 -19.85
C ASP A 647 -32.59 0.79 -18.55
N ALA A 648 -33.41 0.25 -17.65
CA ALA A 648 -32.99 -0.36 -16.39
C ALA A 648 -32.92 -1.88 -16.57
N PHE A 649 -33.45 -2.65 -15.63
CA PHE A 649 -33.36 -4.12 -15.60
C PHE A 649 -34.58 -4.85 -16.17
N ALA A 650 -35.63 -4.13 -16.60
CA ALA A 650 -36.87 -4.77 -17.00
C ALA A 650 -36.91 -5.04 -18.51
N PHE A 651 -37.67 -6.06 -18.89
CA PHE A 651 -37.87 -6.49 -20.26
C PHE A 651 -39.21 -5.96 -20.78
N PRO A 652 -39.22 -4.89 -21.60
CA PRO A 652 -40.45 -4.24 -22.03
C PRO A 652 -41.24 -5.14 -23.00
N TYR A 653 -42.57 -5.02 -22.96
CA TYR A 653 -43.47 -5.72 -23.86
C TYR A 653 -44.65 -4.85 -24.30
N VAL A 654 -45.19 -5.20 -25.46
CA VAL A 654 -46.46 -4.71 -25.97
C VAL A 654 -47.41 -5.90 -26.11
N ARG A 655 -48.53 -5.85 -25.38
CA ARG A 655 -49.64 -6.81 -25.51
C ARG A 655 -50.72 -6.21 -26.38
N MET A 656 -51.21 -6.97 -27.34
CA MET A 656 -52.12 -6.49 -28.37
C MET A 656 -53.21 -7.51 -28.65
N THR A 657 -54.46 -7.05 -28.64
CA THR A 657 -55.63 -7.82 -29.06
C THR A 657 -55.97 -7.43 -30.49
N VAL A 658 -55.82 -8.37 -31.41
CA VAL A 658 -56.11 -8.16 -32.84
C VAL A 658 -57.46 -8.77 -33.21
N ALA A 659 -58.29 -8.00 -33.91
CA ALA A 659 -59.53 -8.49 -34.49
C ALA A 659 -59.24 -9.22 -35.80
N VAL A 660 -59.74 -10.44 -35.93
CA VAL A 660 -59.40 -11.33 -37.05
C VAL A 660 -60.62 -11.78 -37.88
N GLY A 661 -61.85 -11.43 -37.48
CA GLY A 661 -63.11 -11.84 -38.16
C GLY A 661 -63.34 -13.36 -38.13
N PRO A 662 -64.45 -13.93 -38.64
CA PRO A 662 -64.72 -15.37 -38.55
C PRO A 662 -63.76 -16.21 -39.41
N SER A 663 -63.21 -17.28 -38.82
CA SER A 663 -62.27 -18.18 -39.51
C SER A 663 -62.96 -18.94 -40.64
N ARG A 664 -62.33 -18.98 -41.83
CA ARG A 664 -62.79 -19.75 -43.00
C ARG A 664 -61.81 -20.85 -43.42
N SER A 665 -60.75 -21.11 -42.64
CA SER A 665 -59.76 -22.16 -42.94
C SER A 665 -60.25 -23.53 -42.49
N ALA A 666 -59.86 -24.59 -43.21
CA ALA A 666 -60.34 -25.95 -42.97
C ALA A 666 -59.80 -26.58 -41.66
N ASP A 667 -58.74 -26.02 -41.08
CA ASP A 667 -58.15 -26.46 -39.81
C ASP A 667 -58.31 -25.44 -38.66
N GLY A 668 -58.96 -24.30 -38.95
CA GLY A 668 -59.26 -23.24 -37.99
C GLY A 668 -58.07 -22.38 -37.53
N GLY A 669 -56.84 -22.68 -37.95
CA GLY A 669 -55.64 -21.90 -37.60
C GLY A 669 -55.41 -20.69 -38.52
N ARG A 670 -54.59 -19.73 -38.06
CA ARG A 670 -54.19 -18.50 -38.78
C ARG A 670 -52.70 -18.28 -38.66
N THR A 671 -52.12 -17.55 -39.60
CA THR A 671 -50.74 -17.05 -39.48
C THR A 671 -50.77 -15.60 -39.03
N VAL A 672 -49.94 -15.25 -38.06
CA VAL A 672 -49.71 -13.86 -37.66
C VAL A 672 -48.27 -13.50 -38.00
N ALA A 673 -48.07 -12.29 -38.49
CA ALA A 673 -46.76 -11.70 -38.70
C ALA A 673 -46.72 -10.34 -38.00
N TRP A 674 -45.68 -10.12 -37.20
CA TRP A 674 -45.37 -8.84 -36.59
C TRP A 674 -44.10 -8.31 -37.24
N THR A 675 -44.09 -7.03 -37.62
CA THR A 675 -42.87 -6.33 -38.02
C THR A 675 -42.62 -5.16 -37.10
N GLY A 676 -41.35 -4.92 -36.77
CA GLY A 676 -40.97 -3.82 -35.89
C GLY A 676 -39.49 -3.76 -35.60
N HIS A 677 -39.14 -3.00 -34.56
CA HIS A 677 -37.76 -2.72 -34.14
C HIS A 677 -37.53 -3.15 -32.69
N GLY A 678 -36.31 -3.60 -32.42
CA GLY A 678 -35.78 -3.88 -31.09
C GLY A 678 -34.45 -3.15 -30.86
N ASP A 679 -33.83 -3.41 -29.72
CA ASP A 679 -32.43 -3.07 -29.45
C ASP A 679 -31.56 -4.29 -29.82
N ASP A 680 -30.39 -4.07 -30.42
CA ASP A 680 -29.54 -5.15 -30.97
C ASP A 680 -28.95 -6.08 -29.89
N ARG A 681 -29.02 -5.65 -28.62
CA ARG A 681 -28.62 -6.43 -27.44
C ARG A 681 -29.73 -7.29 -26.85
N ALA A 682 -30.94 -7.24 -27.41
CA ALA A 682 -32.09 -8.01 -26.93
C ALA A 682 -32.69 -8.92 -28.01
N GLU A 683 -33.25 -10.05 -27.57
CA GLU A 683 -34.12 -10.88 -28.39
C GLU A 683 -35.54 -10.30 -28.38
N LEU A 684 -36.22 -10.27 -29.53
CA LEU A 684 -37.65 -9.99 -29.59
C LEU A 684 -38.41 -11.29 -29.75
N THR A 685 -39.27 -11.61 -28.78
CA THR A 685 -40.14 -12.79 -28.80
C THR A 685 -41.59 -12.40 -29.11
N LEU A 686 -42.18 -13.04 -30.11
CA LEU A 686 -43.60 -13.00 -30.40
C LEU A 686 -44.28 -14.21 -29.76
N SER A 687 -45.35 -13.98 -29.00
CA SER A 687 -46.14 -15.02 -28.34
C SER A 687 -47.63 -14.80 -28.55
N VAL A 688 -48.41 -15.87 -28.38
CA VAL A 688 -49.88 -15.85 -28.37
C VAL A 688 -50.41 -16.38 -27.04
N TRP A 689 -51.49 -15.81 -26.53
CA TRP A 689 -52.13 -16.31 -25.31
C TRP A 689 -52.90 -17.60 -25.59
N ASP A 690 -52.69 -18.64 -24.77
CA ASP A 690 -53.52 -19.85 -24.73
C ASP A 690 -54.48 -19.77 -23.53
N PRO A 691 -55.77 -19.46 -23.75
CA PRO A 691 -56.75 -19.34 -22.66
C PRO A 691 -57.00 -20.65 -21.93
N SER A 692 -56.78 -21.79 -22.58
CA SER A 692 -57.05 -23.12 -22.02
C SER A 692 -55.91 -23.59 -21.11
N GLY A 693 -54.68 -23.23 -21.47
CA GLY A 693 -53.48 -23.48 -20.65
C GLY A 693 -53.18 -22.38 -19.64
N GLY A 694 -53.77 -21.18 -19.80
CA GLY A 694 -53.50 -20.02 -18.95
C GLY A 694 -52.06 -19.53 -19.05
N ALA A 695 -51.45 -19.61 -20.25
CA ALA A 695 -50.04 -19.29 -20.47
C ALA A 695 -49.79 -18.68 -21.86
N TRP A 696 -48.70 -17.91 -21.98
CA TRP A 696 -48.19 -17.44 -23.25
C TRP A 696 -47.42 -18.54 -23.98
N ARG A 697 -47.75 -18.77 -25.26
CA ARG A 697 -47.01 -19.67 -26.13
C ARG A 697 -46.15 -18.89 -27.12
N ARG A 698 -44.83 -19.08 -27.06
CA ARG A 698 -43.87 -18.55 -28.04
C ARG A 698 -44.22 -19.01 -29.45
N LEU A 699 -44.30 -18.06 -30.36
CA LEU A 699 -44.56 -18.25 -31.79
C LEU A 699 -43.26 -18.20 -32.58
N ASP A 700 -42.47 -17.15 -32.36
CA ASP A 700 -41.21 -16.89 -33.04
C ASP A 700 -40.37 -15.96 -32.17
N SER A 701 -39.07 -15.89 -32.44
CA SER A 701 -38.19 -14.97 -31.75
C SER A 701 -36.87 -14.83 -32.49
N ARG A 702 -36.30 -13.62 -32.46
CA ARG A 702 -35.01 -13.32 -33.09
C ARG A 702 -34.31 -12.16 -32.40
N SER A 703 -32.99 -12.17 -32.38
CA SER A 703 -32.17 -11.02 -32.01
C SER A 703 -32.43 -9.87 -32.98
N ALA A 704 -32.63 -8.67 -32.45
CA ALA A 704 -32.71 -7.49 -33.30
C ALA A 704 -31.31 -7.17 -33.87
N THR A 705 -31.28 -6.43 -34.97
CA THR A 705 -30.06 -5.85 -35.54
C THR A 705 -30.19 -4.34 -35.44
N ASP A 706 -29.11 -3.61 -35.20
CA ASP A 706 -29.19 -2.17 -34.99
C ASP A 706 -29.88 -1.47 -36.18
N GLY A 707 -30.94 -0.71 -35.87
CA GLY A 707 -31.80 0.00 -36.83
C GLY A 707 -32.58 -0.88 -37.83
N GLY A 708 -32.52 -2.21 -37.75
CA GLY A 708 -33.12 -3.13 -38.70
C GLY A 708 -34.56 -3.52 -38.37
N VAL A 709 -35.45 -3.43 -39.37
CA VAL A 709 -36.83 -3.96 -39.27
C VAL A 709 -36.78 -5.49 -39.22
N LEU A 710 -37.31 -6.06 -38.15
CA LEU A 710 -37.40 -7.49 -37.95
C LEU A 710 -38.83 -7.99 -38.20
N MET A 711 -38.98 -9.21 -38.72
CA MET A 711 -40.28 -9.87 -38.91
C MET A 711 -40.33 -11.15 -38.09
N LEU A 712 -41.30 -11.24 -37.18
CA LEU A 712 -41.63 -12.42 -36.38
C LEU A 712 -42.92 -13.03 -36.90
N THR A 713 -42.94 -14.34 -37.16
CA THR A 713 -44.11 -15.00 -37.75
C THR A 713 -44.44 -16.30 -37.05
N GLY A 714 -45.72 -16.57 -36.81
CA GLY A 714 -46.10 -17.87 -36.28
C GLY A 714 -47.55 -18.23 -36.51
N ARG A 715 -47.84 -19.51 -36.28
CA ARG A 715 -49.17 -20.08 -36.45
C ARG A 715 -49.94 -20.03 -35.13
N VAL A 716 -51.11 -19.41 -35.17
CA VAL A 716 -52.11 -19.39 -34.10
C VAL A 716 -53.09 -20.55 -34.32
N ARG A 717 -53.33 -21.33 -33.28
CA ARG A 717 -54.25 -22.48 -33.28
C ARG A 717 -55.68 -21.99 -33.07
N ALA A 718 -56.66 -22.76 -33.54
CA ALA A 718 -58.08 -22.41 -33.37
C ALA A 718 -58.48 -22.19 -31.89
N ALA A 719 -57.87 -22.95 -30.96
CA ALA A 719 -58.14 -22.85 -29.53
C ALA A 719 -57.59 -21.59 -28.85
N GLU A 720 -56.68 -20.87 -29.53
CA GLU A 720 -56.02 -19.65 -29.02
C GLU A 720 -56.72 -18.37 -29.53
N ALA A 721 -57.76 -18.51 -30.35
CA ALA A 721 -58.63 -17.42 -30.76
C ALA A 721 -59.95 -17.48 -29.96
N SER A 722 -60.38 -16.35 -29.42
CA SER A 722 -61.62 -16.21 -28.65
C SER A 722 -62.42 -15.04 -29.19
N ASP A 723 -63.73 -15.23 -29.45
CA ASP A 723 -64.64 -14.19 -29.96
C ASP A 723 -64.11 -13.40 -31.18
N ASP A 724 -63.55 -14.11 -32.16
CA ASP A 724 -62.90 -13.53 -33.36
C ASP A 724 -61.72 -12.57 -33.06
N ARG A 725 -61.07 -12.76 -31.91
CA ARG A 725 -59.88 -12.02 -31.46
C ARG A 725 -58.71 -12.95 -31.14
N ILE A 726 -57.49 -12.43 -31.27
CA ILE A 726 -56.26 -13.09 -30.84
C ILE A 726 -55.50 -12.12 -29.94
N GLU A 727 -55.01 -12.60 -28.80
CA GLU A 727 -54.10 -11.84 -27.95
C GLU A 727 -52.64 -12.24 -28.26
N LEU A 728 -51.86 -11.24 -28.67
CA LEU A 728 -50.44 -11.37 -29.00
C LEU A 728 -49.62 -10.57 -27.99
N LEU A 729 -48.41 -11.04 -27.74
CA LEU A 729 -47.41 -10.38 -26.91
C LEU A 729 -46.12 -10.30 -27.71
N VAL A 730 -45.57 -9.10 -27.84
CA VAL A 730 -44.19 -8.92 -28.33
C VAL A 730 -43.38 -8.36 -27.19
N GLN A 731 -42.33 -9.07 -26.82
CA GLN A 731 -41.53 -8.78 -25.64
C GLN A 731 -40.04 -8.82 -25.98
N SER A 732 -39.29 -7.85 -25.45
CA SER A 732 -37.83 -7.91 -25.37
C SER A 732 -37.41 -8.97 -24.35
N ALA A 733 -36.35 -9.72 -24.60
CA ALA A 733 -35.82 -10.75 -23.72
C ALA A 733 -34.27 -10.74 -23.77
N PRO A 734 -33.58 -11.36 -22.79
CA PRO A 734 -32.13 -11.53 -22.88
C PRO A 734 -31.72 -12.15 -24.21
N ARG A 735 -30.59 -11.71 -24.78
CA ARG A 735 -30.05 -12.32 -25.99
C ARG A 735 -29.62 -13.75 -25.66
N ARG A 736 -30.14 -14.73 -26.40
CA ARG A 736 -29.55 -16.07 -26.41
C ARG A 736 -28.32 -16.00 -27.30
N SER A 737 -27.14 -15.96 -26.69
CA SER A 737 -25.89 -16.21 -27.37
C SER A 737 -25.79 -17.71 -27.67
N ASP A 738 -25.49 -18.08 -28.92
CA ASP A 738 -25.02 -19.43 -29.24
C ASP A 738 -23.50 -19.56 -29.00
N ALA A 739 -22.81 -18.44 -28.75
CA ALA A 739 -21.43 -18.40 -28.28
C ALA A 739 -21.44 -18.56 -26.76
N THR A 740 -21.06 -19.75 -26.30
CA THR A 740 -20.62 -19.94 -24.91
C THR A 740 -19.31 -19.20 -24.72
N PRO A 741 -19.11 -18.50 -23.59
CA PRO A 741 -17.79 -18.05 -23.19
C PRO A 741 -16.78 -19.18 -23.36
N HIS A 742 -15.58 -18.82 -23.78
CA HIS A 742 -14.45 -19.73 -23.72
C HIS A 742 -14.31 -20.21 -22.27
N GLY A 743 -13.95 -21.48 -22.09
CA GLY A 743 -13.85 -22.04 -20.75
C GLY A 743 -12.43 -22.50 -20.52
N ALA A 744 -11.72 -21.93 -19.54
CA ALA A 744 -10.36 -22.31 -19.12
C ALA A 744 -9.45 -22.84 -20.25
N ASP A 745 -9.47 -22.18 -21.41
CA ASP A 745 -8.68 -22.55 -22.60
C ASP A 745 -7.50 -21.60 -22.84
N GLY A 746 -7.44 -20.50 -22.07
CA GLY A 746 -6.35 -19.54 -22.11
C GLY A 746 -6.38 -18.64 -23.34
N GLU A 747 -7.51 -18.55 -24.04
CA GLU A 747 -7.77 -17.60 -25.10
C GLU A 747 -8.78 -16.54 -24.64
N PHE A 748 -8.54 -15.28 -24.98
CA PHE A 748 -9.52 -14.23 -24.75
C PHE A 748 -10.79 -14.46 -25.58
N GLU A 749 -11.91 -13.94 -25.08
CA GLU A 749 -13.17 -13.88 -25.83
C GLU A 749 -13.00 -13.12 -27.17
N ASP A 750 -13.79 -13.54 -28.18
CA ASP A 750 -13.86 -12.82 -29.45
C ASP A 750 -14.48 -11.43 -29.20
N PRO A 751 -13.83 -10.32 -29.60
CA PRO A 751 -14.42 -8.98 -29.52
C PRO A 751 -15.78 -8.84 -30.20
N ALA A 752 -16.20 -9.76 -31.08
CA ALA A 752 -17.55 -9.79 -31.63
C ALA A 752 -18.64 -10.21 -30.63
N ASP A 753 -18.27 -10.93 -29.57
CA ASP A 753 -19.22 -11.57 -28.64
C ASP A 753 -19.50 -10.76 -27.37
N TYR A 754 -18.67 -9.75 -27.06
CA TYR A 754 -18.85 -8.84 -25.91
C TYR A 754 -18.90 -7.35 -26.31
N ASP A 755 -19.48 -6.50 -25.44
CA ASP A 755 -19.75 -5.09 -25.72
C ASP A 755 -18.62 -4.15 -25.31
N LEU A 756 -17.95 -4.45 -24.18
CA LEU A 756 -16.83 -3.70 -23.64
C LEU A 756 -15.95 -4.58 -22.74
N ALA A 757 -14.76 -4.10 -22.41
CA ALA A 757 -13.91 -4.71 -21.41
C ALA A 757 -13.45 -3.70 -20.34
N ILE A 758 -13.13 -4.20 -19.15
CA ILE A 758 -12.52 -3.45 -18.04
C ILE A 758 -11.21 -4.13 -17.68
N SER A 759 -10.10 -3.39 -17.67
CA SER A 759 -8.82 -3.90 -17.18
C SER A 759 -8.71 -3.67 -15.67
N HIS A 760 -8.27 -4.69 -14.93
CA HIS A 760 -8.01 -4.65 -13.49
C HIS A 760 -6.52 -4.87 -13.24
N ILE A 761 -5.85 -3.78 -12.82
CA ILE A 761 -4.44 -3.71 -12.41
C ILE A 761 -4.41 -3.58 -10.89
N THR A 762 -3.37 -4.09 -10.24
CA THR A 762 -3.29 -4.09 -8.77
C THR A 762 -1.87 -4.35 -8.29
N ASP A 763 -1.54 -3.90 -7.08
CA ASP A 763 -0.35 -4.29 -6.30
C ASP A 763 0.97 -4.25 -7.10
N THR A 764 1.21 -3.12 -7.78
CA THR A 764 2.39 -2.91 -8.65
C THR A 764 3.64 -2.50 -7.90
N GLN A 765 3.61 -2.43 -6.57
CA GLN A 765 4.66 -1.89 -5.72
C GLN A 765 6.09 -2.36 -6.04
N TYR A 766 6.28 -3.66 -6.26
CA TYR A 766 7.59 -4.22 -6.62
C TYR A 766 7.99 -3.90 -8.06
N LEU A 767 7.03 -3.68 -8.96
CA LEU A 767 7.31 -3.23 -10.31
C LEU A 767 7.81 -1.78 -10.29
N SER A 768 7.20 -0.93 -9.47
CA SER A 768 7.67 0.46 -9.27
C SER A 768 9.04 0.53 -8.59
N GLU A 769 9.31 -0.35 -7.63
CA GLU A 769 10.59 -0.41 -6.90
C GLU A 769 11.75 -0.93 -7.77
N ALA A 770 11.53 -2.04 -8.50
CA ALA A 770 12.62 -2.82 -9.08
C ALA A 770 12.44 -3.23 -10.54
N TYR A 771 11.21 -3.27 -11.08
CA TYR A 771 10.92 -3.78 -12.44
C TYR A 771 10.05 -2.80 -13.28
N PRO A 772 10.47 -1.54 -13.46
CA PRO A 772 9.67 -0.53 -14.16
C PRO A 772 9.37 -0.92 -15.61
N GLU A 773 10.20 -1.74 -16.23
CA GLU A 773 9.97 -2.30 -17.56
C GLU A 773 8.74 -3.19 -17.62
N VAL A 774 8.47 -3.96 -16.56
CA VAL A 774 7.28 -4.82 -16.46
C VAL A 774 6.04 -3.98 -16.23
N TYR A 775 6.11 -2.91 -15.43
CA TYR A 775 4.99 -1.98 -15.31
C TYR A 775 4.70 -1.30 -16.66
N ALA A 776 5.73 -0.89 -17.40
CA ALA A 776 5.57 -0.34 -18.74
C ALA A 776 4.88 -1.32 -19.71
N GLU A 777 5.15 -2.63 -19.62
CA GLU A 777 4.45 -3.67 -20.40
C GLU A 777 2.96 -3.76 -20.05
N VAL A 778 2.62 -3.68 -18.76
CA VAL A 778 1.22 -3.77 -18.27
C VAL A 778 0.39 -2.60 -18.81
N VAL A 779 0.81 -1.36 -18.55
CA VAL A 779 0.07 -0.15 -18.99
C VAL A 779 0.13 0.03 -20.50
N GLY A 780 1.28 -0.29 -21.12
CA GLY A 780 1.45 -0.22 -22.56
C GLY A 780 0.57 -1.23 -23.30
N TRP A 781 0.36 -2.43 -22.74
CA TRP A 781 -0.52 -3.43 -23.36
C TRP A 781 -1.97 -2.95 -23.35
N ILE A 782 -2.42 -2.34 -22.26
CA ILE A 782 -3.77 -1.76 -22.15
C ILE A 782 -3.95 -0.66 -23.20
N ALA A 783 -3.02 0.31 -23.25
CA ALA A 783 -3.08 1.41 -24.21
C ALA A 783 -3.10 0.90 -25.66
N ALA A 784 -2.23 -0.06 -25.99
CA ALA A 784 -2.14 -0.63 -27.34
C ALA A 784 -3.38 -1.45 -27.74
N ASN A 785 -4.06 -2.09 -26.79
CA ASN A 785 -5.22 -2.95 -27.03
C ASN A 785 -6.58 -2.30 -26.75
N ALA A 786 -6.61 -1.03 -26.36
CA ALA A 786 -7.84 -0.37 -25.93
C ALA A 786 -8.98 -0.48 -26.96
N GLU A 787 -8.69 -0.23 -28.24
CA GLU A 787 -9.68 -0.34 -29.30
C GLU A 787 -9.98 -1.79 -29.71
N THR A 788 -8.94 -2.62 -29.90
CA THR A 788 -9.08 -4.00 -30.40
C THR A 788 -9.80 -4.91 -29.43
N ARG A 789 -9.57 -4.71 -28.13
CA ARG A 789 -10.20 -5.44 -27.03
C ARG A 789 -11.38 -4.68 -26.40
N LYS A 790 -11.76 -3.52 -26.95
CA LYS A 790 -12.84 -2.66 -26.44
C LYS A 790 -12.68 -2.30 -24.95
N ILE A 791 -11.45 -2.09 -24.48
CA ILE A 791 -11.18 -1.68 -23.10
C ILE A 791 -11.76 -0.28 -22.90
N ALA A 792 -12.87 -0.21 -22.15
CA ALA A 792 -13.60 1.02 -21.89
C ALA A 792 -13.13 1.69 -20.59
N PHE A 793 -12.49 0.94 -19.70
CA PHE A 793 -11.94 1.47 -18.45
C PHE A 793 -10.77 0.60 -17.94
N ALA A 794 -9.78 1.22 -17.30
CA ALA A 794 -8.71 0.54 -16.57
C ALA A 794 -8.71 0.98 -15.10
N THR A 795 -8.90 0.06 -14.17
CA THR A 795 -8.90 0.35 -12.72
C THR A 795 -7.66 -0.22 -12.06
N HIS A 796 -7.01 0.57 -11.21
CA HIS A 796 -5.89 0.14 -10.38
C HIS A 796 -6.30 0.08 -8.91
N THR A 797 -6.31 -1.10 -8.29
CA THR A 797 -6.77 -1.30 -6.90
C THR A 797 -5.70 -1.06 -5.83
N GLY A 798 -4.81 -0.09 -6.05
CA GLY A 798 -3.80 0.34 -5.06
C GLY A 798 -2.53 -0.48 -4.95
N ASP A 799 -1.72 -0.10 -3.96
CA ASP A 799 -0.31 -0.43 -3.76
C ASP A 799 0.54 -0.16 -5.01
N LEU A 800 0.64 1.13 -5.35
CA LEU A 800 1.41 1.59 -6.49
C LEU A 800 2.92 1.60 -6.20
N VAL A 801 3.30 1.86 -4.94
CA VAL A 801 4.71 1.93 -4.48
C VAL A 801 4.95 0.93 -3.35
N GLN A 802 6.21 0.60 -3.05
CA GLN A 802 6.57 -0.39 -2.01
C GLN A 802 6.92 0.26 -0.68
N ASN A 803 7.60 1.41 -0.70
CA ASN A 803 8.26 1.96 0.48
C ASN A 803 7.54 3.18 1.08
N TRP A 804 6.20 3.14 1.16
CA TRP A 804 5.38 4.13 1.87
C TRP A 804 4.22 3.52 2.68
N VAL A 805 4.51 2.38 3.29
CA VAL A 805 3.56 1.51 4.01
C VAL A 805 3.52 1.77 5.50
N ASP A 806 4.69 1.83 6.14
CA ASP A 806 4.76 1.94 7.58
C ASP A 806 4.84 3.42 7.99
N PRO A 807 4.11 3.84 9.04
CA PRO A 807 4.01 5.26 9.34
C PRO A 807 5.32 6.00 9.65
N GLY A 808 6.38 5.26 10.04
CA GLY A 808 7.72 5.76 10.32
C GLY A 808 8.73 5.68 9.17
N GLN A 809 8.32 5.32 7.94
CA GLN A 809 9.23 5.23 6.79
C GLN A 809 9.63 6.62 6.24
N GLN A 810 10.83 6.66 5.65
CA GLN A 810 11.42 7.85 5.02
C GLN A 810 10.81 8.09 3.62
N GLU A 811 10.74 9.36 3.23
CA GLU A 811 9.97 9.81 2.07
C GLU A 811 10.76 9.77 0.74
N ASP A 812 12.09 9.89 0.78
CA ASP A 812 12.91 10.07 -0.43
C ASP A 812 12.79 8.88 -1.40
N ARG A 813 12.75 7.66 -0.87
CA ARG A 813 12.53 6.45 -1.68
C ARG A 813 11.11 6.34 -2.20
N ALA A 814 10.12 6.60 -1.34
CA ALA A 814 8.72 6.62 -1.74
C ALA A 814 8.48 7.57 -2.92
N ARG A 815 9.08 8.78 -2.89
CA ARG A 815 8.97 9.75 -3.99
C ARG A 815 9.50 9.20 -5.31
N ARG A 816 10.64 8.49 -5.30
CA ARG A 816 11.19 7.86 -6.52
C ARG A 816 10.25 6.81 -7.08
N GLU A 817 9.66 5.98 -6.24
CA GLU A 817 8.69 4.97 -6.66
C GLU A 817 7.39 5.60 -7.15
N PHE A 818 6.91 6.66 -6.49
CA PHE A 818 5.74 7.41 -6.93
C PHE A 818 5.99 8.11 -8.28
N GLU A 819 7.20 8.62 -8.53
CA GLU A 819 7.59 9.16 -9.83
C GLU A 819 7.53 8.09 -10.93
N VAL A 820 8.03 6.87 -10.65
CA VAL A 820 7.92 5.72 -11.56
C VAL A 820 6.45 5.38 -11.81
N ALA A 821 5.67 5.12 -10.76
CA ALA A 821 4.25 4.76 -10.87
C ALA A 821 3.43 5.83 -11.60
N SER A 822 3.64 7.10 -11.28
CA SER A 822 2.96 8.24 -11.92
C SER A 822 3.28 8.31 -13.42
N THR A 823 4.54 8.06 -13.79
CA THR A 823 4.99 8.02 -15.19
C THR A 823 4.35 6.85 -15.94
N MET A 824 4.28 5.68 -15.33
CA MET A 824 3.62 4.52 -15.95
C MET A 824 2.13 4.75 -16.14
N GLN A 825 1.44 5.27 -15.13
CA GLN A 825 0.02 5.60 -15.24
C GLN A 825 -0.26 6.70 -16.27
N ALA A 826 0.69 7.60 -16.52
CA ALA A 826 0.54 8.65 -17.53
C ALA A 826 0.39 8.07 -18.96
N VAL A 827 0.87 6.84 -19.21
CA VAL A 827 0.64 6.15 -20.49
C VAL A 827 -0.86 5.99 -20.78
N LEU A 828 -1.66 5.67 -19.76
CA LEU A 828 -3.12 5.54 -19.92
C LEU A 828 -3.79 6.91 -20.10
N ASP A 829 -3.33 7.91 -19.34
CA ASP A 829 -3.82 9.29 -19.42
C ASP A 829 -3.58 9.88 -20.82
N ASP A 830 -2.38 9.73 -21.35
CA ASP A 830 -1.94 10.24 -22.65
C ASP A 830 -2.61 9.49 -23.82
N ALA A 831 -2.85 8.18 -23.65
CA ALA A 831 -3.62 7.37 -24.61
C ALA A 831 -5.13 7.68 -24.59
N GLY A 832 -5.61 8.44 -23.59
CA GLY A 832 -7.02 8.76 -23.43
C GLY A 832 -7.88 7.56 -23.01
N VAL A 833 -7.26 6.54 -22.40
CA VAL A 833 -7.97 5.38 -21.84
C VAL A 833 -8.56 5.80 -20.49
N PRO A 834 -9.90 5.74 -20.31
CA PRO A 834 -10.50 6.05 -19.02
C PRO A 834 -9.91 5.18 -17.93
N ASN A 835 -9.39 5.81 -16.87
CA ASN A 835 -8.73 5.10 -15.78
C ASN A 835 -8.99 5.74 -14.42
N SER A 836 -8.77 4.96 -13.37
CA SER A 836 -8.70 5.44 -12.00
C SER A 836 -7.71 4.65 -11.19
N VAL A 837 -7.06 5.33 -10.25
CA VAL A 837 -6.23 4.74 -9.20
C VAL A 837 -6.84 5.04 -7.83
N LEU A 838 -6.55 4.18 -6.86
CA LEU A 838 -6.83 4.36 -5.43
C LEU A 838 -5.59 4.00 -4.62
N PRO A 839 -5.37 4.55 -3.43
CA PRO A 839 -4.21 4.18 -2.61
C PRO A 839 -4.46 2.85 -1.88
N GLY A 840 -3.46 1.98 -1.92
CA GLY A 840 -3.35 0.82 -1.05
C GLY A 840 -2.63 1.15 0.27
N ASN A 841 -2.31 0.15 1.09
CA ASN A 841 -1.62 0.41 2.36
C ASN A 841 -0.20 0.91 2.17
N HIS A 842 0.46 0.57 1.06
CA HIS A 842 1.79 1.07 0.72
C HIS A 842 1.77 2.47 0.11
N ASP A 843 0.60 3.02 -0.22
CA ASP A 843 0.50 4.38 -0.76
C ASP A 843 0.04 5.40 0.29
N ASN A 844 -0.47 4.94 1.43
CA ASN A 844 -1.10 5.80 2.42
C ASN A 844 -0.74 5.52 3.89
N LYS A 845 0.43 4.92 4.13
CA LYS A 845 0.90 4.60 5.49
C LYS A 845 -0.13 3.75 6.27
N ARG A 846 -0.63 2.67 5.66
CA ARG A 846 -1.70 1.81 6.20
C ARG A 846 -2.94 2.60 6.66
N GLY A 847 -3.32 3.61 5.88
CA GLY A 847 -4.48 4.45 6.12
C GLY A 847 -4.22 5.70 6.98
N ALA A 848 -3.00 5.89 7.50
CA ALA A 848 -2.69 7.02 8.35
C ALA A 848 -2.59 8.36 7.58
N SER A 849 -2.20 8.36 6.30
CA SER A 849 -2.09 9.60 5.51
C SER A 849 -2.08 9.36 4.00
N ASN A 850 -3.00 10.01 3.28
CA ASN A 850 -3.02 10.05 1.80
C ASN A 850 -2.21 11.22 1.20
N ALA A 851 -1.42 11.96 2.00
CA ALA A 851 -0.82 13.21 1.56
C ALA A 851 0.13 13.04 0.36
N LEU A 852 1.10 12.11 0.47
CA LEU A 852 2.07 11.87 -0.60
C LEU A 852 1.39 11.29 -1.85
N PHE A 853 0.46 10.35 -1.69
CA PHE A 853 -0.36 9.83 -2.78
C PHE A 853 -1.06 10.96 -3.57
N ASN A 854 -1.69 11.91 -2.88
CA ASN A 854 -2.39 13.03 -3.52
C ASN A 854 -1.46 14.04 -4.20
N GLU A 855 -0.15 14.05 -3.91
CA GLU A 855 0.81 14.85 -4.68
C GLU A 855 0.98 14.32 -6.12
N TYR A 856 0.87 13.00 -6.32
CA TYR A 856 1.07 12.35 -7.62
C TYR A 856 -0.24 11.96 -8.33
N PHE A 857 -1.25 11.59 -7.54
CA PHE A 857 -2.55 11.08 -8.00
C PHE A 857 -3.73 11.88 -7.45
N GLY A 858 -3.53 13.15 -7.11
CA GLY A 858 -4.59 14.04 -6.64
C GLY A 858 -5.63 14.43 -7.71
N PRO A 859 -6.74 15.08 -7.33
CA PRO A 859 -7.84 15.39 -8.26
C PRO A 859 -7.42 16.21 -9.48
N SER A 860 -6.41 17.07 -9.33
CA SER A 860 -5.87 17.89 -10.43
C SER A 860 -5.33 17.10 -11.62
N ARG A 861 -4.97 15.83 -11.43
CA ARG A 861 -4.56 14.93 -12.52
C ARG A 861 -5.74 14.58 -13.43
N TYR A 862 -6.92 14.35 -12.83
CA TYR A 862 -8.06 13.75 -13.49
C TYR A 862 -9.22 14.73 -13.74
N GLU A 863 -9.30 15.88 -13.05
CA GLU A 863 -10.46 16.79 -13.09
C GLU A 863 -10.79 17.34 -14.49
N ALA A 864 -9.81 17.37 -15.40
CA ALA A 864 -10.00 17.78 -16.79
C ALA A 864 -10.43 16.63 -17.72
N MET A 865 -10.36 15.38 -17.26
CA MET A 865 -10.69 14.20 -18.04
C MET A 865 -12.21 14.00 -18.11
N PRO A 866 -12.77 13.65 -19.27
CA PRO A 866 -14.22 13.60 -19.47
C PRO A 866 -14.93 12.49 -18.68
N TRP A 867 -14.21 11.45 -18.26
CA TRP A 867 -14.78 10.36 -17.46
C TRP A 867 -14.77 10.65 -15.96
N TYR A 868 -13.93 11.58 -15.48
CA TYR A 868 -13.80 11.84 -14.06
C TYR A 868 -15.01 12.63 -13.53
N ALA A 869 -15.73 12.06 -12.58
CA ALA A 869 -17.00 12.61 -12.11
C ALA A 869 -16.88 13.28 -10.73
N GLY A 870 -15.94 12.85 -9.90
CA GLY A 870 -15.56 13.56 -8.68
C GLY A 870 -14.78 12.72 -7.68
N SER A 871 -14.35 13.38 -6.61
CA SER A 871 -13.67 12.78 -5.46
C SER A 871 -14.34 13.13 -4.15
N ILE A 872 -13.92 12.47 -3.07
CA ILE A 872 -14.44 12.68 -1.72
C ILE A 872 -14.19 14.09 -1.18
N ALA A 873 -13.13 14.76 -1.64
CA ALA A 873 -12.89 16.19 -1.42
C ALA A 873 -12.01 16.81 -2.54
N PRO A 874 -12.00 18.15 -2.70
CA PRO A 874 -11.30 18.81 -3.80
C PRO A 874 -9.78 18.59 -3.88
N ASP A 875 -9.14 18.24 -2.76
CA ASP A 875 -7.71 17.97 -2.61
C ASP A 875 -7.40 16.51 -2.25
N ASP A 876 -8.42 15.63 -2.29
CA ASP A 876 -8.33 14.26 -1.81
C ASP A 876 -8.94 13.30 -2.84
N ASN A 877 -8.09 12.63 -3.62
CA ASN A 877 -8.49 11.65 -4.63
C ASN A 877 -8.50 10.21 -4.10
N SER A 878 -8.24 10.01 -2.80
CA SER A 878 -8.15 8.67 -2.20
C SER A 878 -9.42 7.85 -2.40
N ALA A 879 -10.59 8.50 -2.35
CA ALA A 879 -11.85 7.98 -2.84
C ALA A 879 -12.35 8.86 -4.01
N ASN A 880 -12.67 8.24 -5.14
CA ASN A 880 -13.10 8.92 -6.35
C ASN A 880 -14.08 8.07 -7.16
N PHE A 881 -14.77 8.69 -8.10
CA PHE A 881 -15.59 7.96 -9.05
C PHE A 881 -15.52 8.56 -10.45
N SER A 882 -15.63 7.68 -11.42
CA SER A 882 -15.67 8.00 -12.84
C SER A 882 -16.93 7.44 -13.48
N THR A 883 -17.39 8.07 -14.56
CA THR A 883 -18.53 7.61 -15.34
C THR A 883 -18.19 7.54 -16.80
N PHE A 884 -18.69 6.53 -17.50
CA PHE A 884 -18.60 6.42 -18.95
C PHE A 884 -19.85 5.76 -19.52
N GLU A 885 -20.04 5.91 -20.83
CA GLU A 885 -21.10 5.24 -21.57
C GLU A 885 -20.50 4.46 -22.73
N ARG A 886 -20.87 3.18 -22.84
CA ARG A 886 -20.46 2.33 -23.95
C ARG A 886 -21.65 1.48 -24.34
N ALA A 887 -21.89 1.32 -25.64
CA ALA A 887 -22.95 0.46 -26.14
C ALA A 887 -24.36 0.82 -25.58
N GLY A 888 -24.59 2.10 -25.25
CA GLY A 888 -25.83 2.62 -24.65
C GLY A 888 -26.00 2.34 -23.15
N ALA A 889 -25.12 1.55 -22.54
CA ALA A 889 -25.09 1.32 -21.10
C ALA A 889 -24.19 2.35 -20.41
N ARG A 890 -24.68 2.89 -19.29
CA ARG A 890 -23.92 3.81 -18.43
C ARG A 890 -23.23 3.03 -17.32
N PHE A 891 -21.99 3.37 -17.03
CA PHE A 891 -21.18 2.76 -15.98
C PHE A 891 -20.68 3.82 -15.00
N LEU A 892 -20.57 3.41 -13.73
CA LEU A 892 -19.91 4.17 -12.69
C LEU A 892 -18.82 3.28 -12.07
N MET A 893 -17.58 3.76 -12.10
CA MET A 893 -16.43 3.13 -11.45
C MET A 893 -16.21 3.85 -10.13
N LEU A 894 -16.47 3.19 -9.00
CA LEU A 894 -16.32 3.76 -7.67
C LEU A 894 -15.04 3.22 -7.02
N SER A 895 -14.11 4.09 -6.67
CA SER A 895 -12.83 3.73 -6.06
C SER A 895 -12.80 4.14 -4.59
N LEU A 896 -12.46 3.20 -3.70
CA LEU A 896 -12.30 3.42 -2.26
C LEU A 896 -10.88 3.05 -1.80
N PRO A 897 -10.26 3.84 -0.92
CA PRO A 897 -8.87 3.62 -0.50
C PRO A 897 -8.75 2.42 0.43
N TYR A 898 -7.54 1.91 0.62
CA TYR A 898 -7.25 1.13 1.83
C TYR A 898 -7.65 1.91 3.07
N ALA A 899 -8.15 1.21 4.08
CA ALA A 899 -8.57 1.78 5.36
C ALA A 899 -9.78 2.73 5.29
N TYR A 900 -10.71 2.55 4.33
CA TYR A 900 -11.93 3.36 4.27
C TYR A 900 -12.74 3.33 5.57
N GLY A 901 -13.12 4.51 6.06
CA GLY A 901 -13.85 4.70 7.31
C GLY A 901 -15.32 5.05 7.11
N GLU A 902 -15.95 5.62 8.14
CA GLU A 902 -17.35 6.07 8.05
C GLU A 902 -17.53 7.18 7.02
N ARG A 903 -16.55 8.09 6.90
CA ARG A 903 -16.56 9.18 5.93
C ARG A 903 -16.66 8.65 4.50
N GLU A 904 -15.83 7.69 4.14
CA GLU A 904 -15.77 7.09 2.81
C GLU A 904 -16.99 6.21 2.53
N LEU A 905 -17.48 5.43 3.51
CA LEU A 905 -18.68 4.60 3.37
C LEU A 905 -19.95 5.45 3.15
N ALA A 906 -20.14 6.49 3.96
CA ALA A 906 -21.29 7.39 3.81
C ALA A 906 -21.25 8.13 2.46
N TRP A 907 -20.05 8.51 1.99
CA TRP A 907 -19.87 9.10 0.68
C TRP A 907 -20.18 8.10 -0.45
N ALA A 908 -19.70 6.85 -0.34
CA ALA A 908 -19.99 5.78 -1.29
C ALA A 908 -21.50 5.51 -1.41
N GLU A 909 -22.22 5.42 -0.28
CA GLU A 909 -23.68 5.30 -0.27
C GLU A 909 -24.36 6.43 -1.03
N GLN A 910 -23.94 7.68 -0.78
CA GLN A 910 -24.48 8.85 -1.45
C GLN A 910 -24.23 8.80 -2.96
N VAL A 911 -23.01 8.44 -3.39
CA VAL A 911 -22.65 8.34 -4.80
C VAL A 911 -23.49 7.26 -5.48
N VAL A 912 -23.52 6.03 -4.95
CA VAL A 912 -24.29 4.94 -5.56
C VAL A 912 -25.79 5.25 -5.61
N ALA A 913 -26.37 5.75 -4.52
CA ALA A 913 -27.80 6.07 -4.44
C ALA A 913 -28.21 7.21 -5.38
N SER A 914 -27.31 8.14 -5.69
CA SER A 914 -27.56 9.24 -6.63
C SER A 914 -27.38 8.85 -8.11
N HIS A 915 -26.87 7.64 -8.39
CA HIS A 915 -26.61 7.15 -9.75
C HIS A 915 -27.38 5.84 -10.07
N PRO A 916 -28.71 5.76 -9.83
CA PRO A 916 -29.46 4.50 -9.96
C PRO A 916 -29.47 3.92 -11.39
N GLY A 917 -29.26 4.75 -12.41
CA GLY A 917 -29.24 4.36 -13.83
C GLY A 917 -27.88 3.94 -14.39
N HIS A 918 -26.87 3.71 -13.55
CA HIS A 918 -25.53 3.25 -13.95
C HIS A 918 -25.29 1.83 -13.44
N ASN A 919 -24.60 0.99 -14.21
CA ASN A 919 -23.99 -0.23 -13.69
C ASN A 919 -22.73 0.16 -12.90
N VAL A 920 -22.70 -0.14 -11.61
CA VAL A 920 -21.64 0.27 -10.68
C VAL A 920 -20.65 -0.89 -10.51
N VAL A 921 -19.38 -0.61 -10.73
CA VAL A 921 -18.26 -1.46 -10.34
C VAL A 921 -17.52 -0.75 -9.20
N VAL A 922 -17.34 -1.44 -8.07
CA VAL A 922 -16.63 -0.92 -6.91
C VAL A 922 -15.21 -1.47 -6.91
N SER A 923 -14.21 -0.60 -6.93
CA SER A 923 -12.80 -0.93 -6.74
C SER A 923 -12.38 -0.50 -5.34
N THR A 924 -11.71 -1.38 -4.61
CA THR A 924 -11.18 -1.07 -3.27
C THR A 924 -9.94 -1.90 -3.01
N HIS A 925 -8.96 -1.38 -2.27
CA HIS A 925 -7.72 -2.14 -2.05
C HIS A 925 -7.99 -3.46 -1.30
N GLU A 926 -8.80 -3.43 -0.24
CA GLU A 926 -9.17 -4.63 0.52
C GLU A 926 -10.68 -4.90 0.47
N HIS A 927 -11.08 -6.12 0.09
CA HIS A 927 -12.46 -6.59 0.22
C HIS A 927 -12.60 -8.12 0.31
N VAL A 928 -11.98 -8.86 -0.60
CA VAL A 928 -12.04 -10.33 -0.66
C VAL A 928 -10.71 -10.94 -0.20
N THR A 929 -10.75 -12.03 0.57
CA THR A 929 -9.58 -12.83 0.97
C THR A 929 -9.26 -13.88 -0.10
N PRO A 930 -8.01 -14.36 -0.21
CA PRO A 930 -7.64 -15.31 -1.24
C PRO A 930 -8.24 -16.67 -0.94
N GLU A 931 -8.45 -17.44 -2.00
CA GLU A 931 -8.67 -18.86 -1.87
C GLU A 931 -7.37 -19.53 -1.40
N LEU A 932 -7.52 -20.43 -0.44
CA LEU A 932 -6.46 -21.25 0.11
C LEU A 932 -6.76 -22.70 -0.23
N ALA A 933 -5.74 -23.55 -0.20
CA ALA A 933 -5.87 -24.98 -0.49
C ALA A 933 -6.98 -25.69 0.31
N ASP A 934 -7.32 -25.19 1.51
CA ASP A 934 -8.35 -25.73 2.41
C ASP A 934 -9.48 -24.76 2.77
N ALA A 935 -9.51 -23.56 2.20
CA ALA A 935 -10.53 -22.55 2.51
C ALA A 935 -10.89 -21.69 1.28
N ALA A 936 -12.19 -21.64 0.96
CA ALA A 936 -12.69 -20.75 -0.09
C ALA A 936 -12.51 -19.28 0.27
N ALA A 937 -12.47 -18.41 -0.75
CA ALA A 937 -12.46 -16.97 -0.58
C ALA A 937 -13.65 -16.47 0.28
N GLY A 938 -13.40 -15.43 1.08
CA GLY A 938 -14.39 -14.80 1.95
C GLY A 938 -14.27 -13.29 1.94
N ARG A 939 -15.25 -12.58 2.50
CA ARG A 939 -15.15 -11.12 2.67
C ARG A 939 -14.26 -10.80 3.87
N SER A 940 -13.35 -9.85 3.70
CA SER A 940 -12.48 -9.36 4.77
C SER A 940 -13.30 -8.57 5.80
N THR A 941 -13.64 -9.24 6.90
CA THR A 941 -14.53 -8.71 7.95
C THR A 941 -13.86 -8.62 9.32
N GLY A 942 -12.63 -9.12 9.45
CA GLY A 942 -11.92 -9.14 10.72
C GLY A 942 -10.48 -9.64 10.63
N SER A 943 -9.87 -9.57 9.44
CA SER A 943 -8.44 -9.86 9.29
C SER A 943 -7.60 -8.82 10.04
N ARG A 944 -8.06 -7.56 10.08
CA ARG A 944 -7.52 -6.47 10.91
C ARG A 944 -8.59 -5.46 11.32
N TRP A 945 -8.22 -4.48 12.14
CA TRP A 945 -9.13 -3.46 12.67
C TRP A 945 -9.82 -2.62 11.59
N LEU A 946 -9.18 -2.45 10.43
CA LEU A 946 -9.67 -1.73 9.25
C LEU A 946 -10.55 -2.56 8.30
N SER A 947 -10.69 -3.85 8.54
CA SER A 947 -11.38 -4.74 7.61
C SER A 947 -12.88 -4.49 7.62
N ARG A 948 -13.35 -3.78 6.59
CA ARG A 948 -14.73 -3.29 6.51
C ARG A 948 -15.52 -3.82 5.31
N GLY A 949 -15.05 -4.91 4.67
CA GLY A 949 -15.72 -5.52 3.51
C GLY A 949 -17.15 -5.99 3.81
N GLY A 950 -17.44 -6.39 5.05
CA GLY A 950 -18.80 -6.70 5.50
C GLY A 950 -19.72 -5.49 5.61
N GLU A 951 -19.20 -4.35 6.07
CA GLU A 951 -19.95 -3.10 6.15
C GLU A 951 -20.22 -2.54 4.74
N LEU A 952 -19.19 -2.52 3.88
CA LEU A 952 -19.33 -2.13 2.47
C LEU A 952 -20.39 -3.00 1.76
N TRP A 953 -20.36 -4.31 2.00
CA TRP A 953 -21.37 -5.23 1.47
C TRP A 953 -22.78 -4.87 1.92
N GLN A 954 -22.99 -4.69 3.22
CA GLN A 954 -24.33 -4.48 3.78
C GLN A 954 -24.92 -3.11 3.45
N ARG A 955 -24.07 -2.08 3.34
CA ARG A 955 -24.50 -0.68 3.20
C ARG A 955 -24.54 -0.22 1.74
N VAL A 956 -23.58 -0.65 0.93
CA VAL A 956 -23.40 -0.15 -0.44
C VAL A 956 -23.67 -1.22 -1.48
N VAL A 957 -23.14 -2.44 -1.34
CA VAL A 957 -23.21 -3.43 -2.44
C VAL A 957 -24.57 -4.14 -2.49
N ALA A 958 -24.91 -4.92 -1.46
CA ALA A 958 -26.11 -5.75 -1.43
C ALA A 958 -27.44 -4.99 -1.60
N PRO A 959 -27.67 -3.82 -0.97
CA PRO A 959 -28.97 -3.15 -1.09
C PRO A 959 -29.17 -2.43 -2.43
N ASN A 960 -28.11 -2.22 -3.22
CA ASN A 960 -28.16 -1.44 -4.46
C ASN A 960 -28.04 -2.35 -5.67
N ARG A 961 -29.19 -2.69 -6.31
CA ARG A 961 -29.27 -3.59 -7.49
C ARG A 961 -28.33 -3.22 -8.63
N ASN A 962 -27.94 -1.96 -8.70
CA ASN A 962 -27.08 -1.43 -9.74
C ASN A 962 -25.59 -1.68 -9.50
N VAL A 963 -25.17 -2.22 -8.36
CA VAL A 963 -23.80 -2.70 -8.13
C VAL A 963 -23.65 -4.11 -8.69
N VAL A 964 -22.78 -4.27 -9.68
CA VAL A 964 -22.64 -5.55 -10.43
C VAL A 964 -21.34 -6.28 -10.12
N ALA A 965 -20.29 -5.56 -9.71
CA ALA A 965 -19.00 -6.14 -9.37
C ALA A 965 -18.26 -5.37 -8.27
N VAL A 966 -17.41 -6.09 -7.53
CA VAL A 966 -16.41 -5.52 -6.62
C VAL A 966 -15.03 -6.09 -6.96
N LEU A 967 -14.01 -5.23 -7.10
CA LEU A 967 -12.64 -5.59 -7.44
C LEU A 967 -11.70 -5.17 -6.30
N SER A 968 -10.82 -6.08 -5.87
CA SER A 968 -9.84 -5.80 -4.83
C SER A 968 -8.48 -6.45 -5.04
N GLY A 969 -7.48 -5.94 -4.33
CA GLY A 969 -6.10 -6.44 -4.24
C GLY A 969 -5.73 -6.74 -2.78
N HIS A 970 -4.55 -6.30 -2.35
CA HIS A 970 -4.03 -6.36 -0.97
C HIS A 970 -3.65 -7.75 -0.44
N PHE A 971 -4.50 -8.76 -0.67
CA PHE A 971 -4.22 -10.11 -0.20
C PHE A 971 -3.62 -10.98 -1.32
N HIS A 972 -2.44 -11.52 -1.06
CA HIS A 972 -1.61 -12.13 -2.08
C HIS A 972 -2.25 -13.40 -2.65
N GLY A 973 -2.75 -13.33 -3.88
CA GLY A 973 -3.49 -14.42 -4.48
C GLY A 973 -4.70 -14.01 -5.30
N LEU A 974 -5.51 -15.03 -5.57
CA LEU A 974 -6.78 -14.93 -6.28
C LEU A 974 -7.92 -15.31 -5.34
N GLY A 975 -9.07 -14.70 -5.53
CA GLY A 975 -10.28 -15.06 -4.81
C GLY A 975 -11.52 -14.61 -5.57
N ARG A 976 -12.61 -15.37 -5.43
CA ARG A 976 -13.88 -15.08 -6.10
C ARG A 976 -15.05 -15.40 -5.19
N ILE A 977 -16.01 -14.48 -5.10
CA ILE A 977 -17.31 -14.70 -4.48
C ILE A 977 -18.38 -14.32 -5.50
N VAL A 978 -19.34 -15.21 -5.74
CA VAL A 978 -20.54 -14.91 -6.53
C VAL A 978 -21.73 -15.01 -5.60
N THR A 979 -22.45 -13.90 -5.44
CA THR A 979 -23.67 -13.87 -4.62
C THR A 979 -24.88 -13.59 -5.51
N GLU A 980 -25.71 -14.60 -5.70
CA GLU A 980 -27.02 -14.47 -6.34
C GLU A 980 -28.03 -13.82 -5.38
N ASP A 981 -29.04 -13.15 -5.94
CA ASP A 981 -30.11 -12.46 -5.20
C ASP A 981 -29.59 -11.58 -4.05
N ALA A 982 -28.49 -10.87 -4.28
CA ALA A 982 -27.82 -10.04 -3.29
C ALA A 982 -28.79 -9.01 -2.69
N GLY A 983 -28.78 -8.91 -1.36
CA GLY A 983 -29.73 -8.07 -0.61
C GLY A 983 -31.18 -8.59 -0.60
N GLY A 984 -31.41 -9.84 -1.05
CA GLY A 984 -32.75 -10.40 -1.22
C GLY A 984 -33.48 -9.86 -2.47
N LEU A 985 -32.73 -9.30 -3.42
CA LEU A 985 -33.26 -8.72 -4.65
C LEU A 985 -33.15 -9.73 -5.79
N ALA A 986 -34.29 -10.26 -6.25
CA ALA A 986 -34.31 -11.28 -7.30
C ALA A 986 -33.56 -10.85 -8.57
N GLY A 987 -32.63 -11.69 -9.02
CA GLY A 987 -31.78 -11.47 -10.20
C GLY A 987 -30.70 -10.40 -10.01
N HIS A 988 -30.34 -10.07 -8.77
CA HIS A 988 -29.20 -9.21 -8.44
C HIS A 988 -27.99 -10.10 -8.14
N THR A 989 -27.25 -10.49 -9.17
CA THR A 989 -25.99 -11.22 -8.99
C THR A 989 -24.84 -10.24 -8.90
N VAL A 990 -24.01 -10.37 -7.85
CA VAL A 990 -22.78 -9.59 -7.68
C VAL A 990 -21.58 -10.53 -7.72
N VAL A 991 -20.58 -10.18 -8.52
CA VAL A 991 -19.28 -10.84 -8.54
C VAL A 991 -18.25 -10.02 -7.76
N GLU A 992 -17.56 -10.63 -6.81
CA GLU A 992 -16.51 -9.99 -6.01
C GLU A 992 -15.20 -10.72 -6.28
N LEU A 993 -14.18 -9.99 -6.75
CA LEU A 993 -12.91 -10.54 -7.21
C LEU A 993 -11.74 -9.98 -6.41
N LEU A 994 -10.86 -10.87 -6.00
CA LEU A 994 -9.51 -10.57 -5.57
C LEU A 994 -8.54 -11.00 -6.66
N ALA A 995 -7.62 -10.10 -7.02
CA ALA A 995 -6.39 -10.43 -7.70
C ALA A 995 -5.26 -9.63 -7.04
N ASP A 996 -4.18 -10.29 -6.68
CA ASP A 996 -2.93 -9.70 -6.23
C ASP A 996 -1.81 -10.69 -6.59
N TYR A 997 -0.97 -10.26 -7.52
CA TYR A 997 0.10 -11.08 -8.08
C TYR A 997 1.47 -10.76 -7.50
N GLN A 998 1.55 -9.90 -6.48
CA GLN A 998 2.84 -9.37 -6.03
C GLN A 998 3.78 -10.46 -5.52
N GLU A 999 3.23 -11.53 -4.95
CA GLU A 999 4.01 -12.67 -4.50
C GLU A 999 4.11 -13.81 -5.52
N PHE A 1000 3.54 -13.68 -6.72
CA PHE A 1000 3.78 -14.64 -7.79
C PHE A 1000 5.20 -14.44 -8.31
N ARG A 1001 5.89 -15.55 -8.63
CA ARG A 1001 7.29 -15.52 -9.04
C ARG A 1001 7.43 -16.02 -10.47
N THR A 1002 8.30 -15.37 -11.24
CA THR A 1002 8.79 -15.96 -12.50
C THR A 1002 9.49 -17.30 -12.20
N HIS A 1003 9.77 -18.10 -13.22
CA HIS A 1003 10.55 -19.34 -13.05
C HIS A 1003 12.02 -19.11 -12.66
N THR A 1004 12.45 -17.85 -12.51
CA THR A 1004 13.76 -17.43 -12.01
C THR A 1004 13.67 -16.70 -10.66
N GLY A 1005 12.47 -16.58 -10.08
CA GLY A 1005 12.26 -16.16 -8.69
C GLY A 1005 11.99 -14.67 -8.49
N GLU A 1006 11.88 -13.88 -9.55
CA GLU A 1006 11.56 -12.44 -9.48
C GLU A 1006 10.07 -12.19 -9.25
N ARG A 1007 9.75 -11.09 -8.55
CA ARG A 1007 8.40 -10.50 -8.46
C ARG A 1007 8.05 -9.64 -9.69
N ALA A 1008 8.34 -10.18 -10.87
CA ALA A 1008 8.28 -9.48 -12.14
C ALA A 1008 7.26 -10.13 -13.10
N THR A 1009 6.21 -10.74 -12.55
CA THR A 1009 5.25 -11.51 -13.34
C THR A 1009 4.33 -10.64 -14.19
N GLY A 1010 3.95 -9.44 -13.71
CA GLY A 1010 3.16 -8.48 -14.48
C GLY A 1010 1.77 -8.98 -14.87
N PHE A 1011 1.17 -9.84 -14.05
CA PHE A 1011 -0.19 -10.31 -14.29
C PHE A 1011 -1.24 -9.22 -14.01
N GLN A 1012 -2.30 -9.22 -14.81
CA GLN A 1012 -3.49 -8.36 -14.69
C GLN A 1012 -4.73 -9.13 -15.16
N ARG A 1013 -5.93 -8.62 -14.87
CA ARG A 1013 -7.19 -9.21 -15.35
C ARG A 1013 -7.89 -8.36 -16.40
N LEU A 1014 -8.54 -9.02 -17.37
CA LEU A 1014 -9.45 -8.40 -18.32
C LEU A 1014 -10.87 -8.94 -18.11
N LEU A 1015 -11.80 -8.05 -17.75
CA LEU A 1015 -13.22 -8.38 -17.58
C LEU A 1015 -13.97 -8.01 -18.87
N GLN A 1016 -14.41 -8.99 -19.63
CA GLN A 1016 -15.13 -8.84 -20.90
C GLN A 1016 -16.64 -8.96 -20.65
N VAL A 1017 -17.36 -7.88 -20.90
CA VAL A 1017 -18.77 -7.72 -20.52
C VAL A 1017 -19.67 -7.83 -21.74
N ASP A 1018 -20.52 -8.86 -21.75
CA ASP A 1018 -21.64 -9.00 -22.69
C ASP A 1018 -22.93 -8.52 -22.01
N LEU A 1019 -23.38 -7.32 -22.37
CA LEU A 1019 -24.56 -6.71 -21.78
C LEU A 1019 -25.83 -7.48 -22.13
N GLY A 1020 -25.91 -7.97 -23.37
CA GLY A 1020 -27.10 -8.60 -23.92
C GLY A 1020 -27.28 -10.05 -23.49
N GLY A 1021 -26.17 -10.81 -23.45
CA GLY A 1021 -26.13 -12.18 -22.90
C GLY A 1021 -26.15 -12.20 -21.38
N GLY A 1022 -25.66 -11.13 -20.74
CA GLY A 1022 -25.67 -10.98 -19.28
C GLY A 1022 -24.53 -11.75 -18.63
N THR A 1023 -23.30 -11.54 -19.10
CA THR A 1023 -22.13 -12.29 -18.63
C THR A 1023 -20.92 -11.38 -18.47
N ILE A 1024 -20.10 -11.64 -17.45
CA ILE A 1024 -18.74 -11.13 -17.31
C ILE A 1024 -17.79 -12.32 -17.45
N ALA A 1025 -17.00 -12.37 -18.52
CA ALA A 1025 -15.88 -13.30 -18.68
C ALA A 1025 -14.59 -12.63 -18.17
N VAL A 1026 -13.75 -13.37 -17.45
CA VAL A 1026 -12.55 -12.85 -16.80
C VAL A 1026 -11.35 -13.67 -17.25
N ASP A 1027 -10.34 -13.00 -17.81
CA ASP A 1027 -9.07 -13.60 -18.21
C ASP A 1027 -7.89 -12.97 -17.46
N THR A 1028 -7.02 -13.80 -16.88
CA THR A 1028 -5.71 -13.38 -16.35
C THR A 1028 -4.67 -13.36 -17.47
N ILE A 1029 -3.88 -12.29 -17.56
CA ILE A 1029 -2.82 -12.14 -18.56
C ILE A 1029 -1.55 -11.51 -18.02
N SER A 1030 -0.41 -11.91 -18.58
CA SER A 1030 0.87 -11.20 -18.48
C SER A 1030 1.45 -10.99 -19.87
N SER A 1031 1.52 -9.74 -20.31
CA SER A 1031 2.16 -9.38 -21.59
C SER A 1031 3.67 -9.61 -21.55
N THR A 1032 4.30 -9.37 -20.40
CA THR A 1032 5.73 -9.62 -20.15
C THR A 1032 6.10 -11.08 -20.32
N LEU A 1033 5.30 -12.00 -19.76
CA LEU A 1033 5.57 -13.43 -19.82
C LEU A 1033 4.95 -14.11 -21.06
N GLY A 1034 4.04 -13.44 -21.76
CA GLY A 1034 3.22 -14.04 -22.80
C GLY A 1034 2.34 -15.18 -22.26
N ALA A 1035 1.85 -15.04 -21.03
CA ALA A 1035 1.11 -16.06 -20.30
C ALA A 1035 -0.35 -15.65 -20.06
N THR A 1036 -1.26 -16.61 -20.11
CA THR A 1036 -2.71 -16.45 -19.83
C THR A 1036 -3.18 -17.24 -18.61
N ALA A 1037 -2.23 -17.72 -17.80
CA ALA A 1037 -2.49 -18.44 -16.56
C ALA A 1037 -1.45 -18.06 -15.52
N SER A 1038 -1.89 -17.67 -14.32
CA SER A 1038 -1.03 -17.28 -13.22
C SER A 1038 -0.71 -18.43 -12.27
N PHE A 1039 -1.57 -19.45 -12.17
CA PHE A 1039 -1.34 -20.60 -11.28
C PHE A 1039 0.03 -21.30 -11.45
N PRO A 1040 0.68 -21.36 -12.64
CA PRO A 1040 2.03 -21.92 -12.78
C PRO A 1040 3.15 -21.07 -12.14
N TYR A 1041 2.80 -19.90 -11.59
CA TYR A 1041 3.69 -18.92 -10.97
C TYR A 1041 3.35 -18.70 -9.47
N ASP A 1042 2.39 -19.46 -8.91
CA ASP A 1042 2.01 -19.43 -7.48
C ASP A 1042 2.98 -20.27 -6.63
N TYR A 1043 4.24 -19.83 -6.56
CA TYR A 1043 5.26 -20.46 -5.71
C TYR A 1043 4.97 -20.26 -4.21
N GLU A 1044 5.58 -21.10 -3.35
CA GLU A 1044 5.45 -20.99 -1.89
C GLU A 1044 5.80 -19.58 -1.38
N GLN A 1045 4.89 -18.99 -0.60
CA GLN A 1045 5.02 -17.66 -0.03
C GLN A 1045 5.36 -17.72 1.47
N PHE A 1046 6.01 -16.68 1.98
CA PHE A 1046 6.24 -16.45 3.41
C PHE A 1046 6.97 -17.57 4.20
N ARG A 1047 8.00 -18.21 3.62
CA ARG A 1047 8.79 -19.31 4.22
C ARG A 1047 10.00 -18.92 5.09
N PRO A 1048 10.03 -19.16 6.42
CA PRO A 1048 11.13 -18.78 7.30
C PRO A 1048 12.44 -19.53 7.02
N GLU A 1049 13.58 -18.83 7.01
CA GLU A 1049 14.86 -19.36 6.52
C GLU A 1049 15.51 -20.47 7.39
N ASN A 1050 15.06 -20.65 8.64
CA ASN A 1050 15.65 -21.56 9.63
C ASN A 1050 14.64 -22.54 10.28
N GLY A 1051 13.40 -22.60 9.77
CA GLY A 1051 12.32 -23.38 10.39
C GLY A 1051 11.76 -22.80 11.69
N SER A 1052 12.15 -21.58 12.08
CA SER A 1052 11.50 -20.77 13.12
C SER A 1052 10.53 -19.80 12.47
N GLU A 1053 9.25 -19.89 12.82
CA GLU A 1053 8.19 -18.95 12.39
C GLU A 1053 8.51 -17.47 12.69
N GLY A 1054 9.48 -17.19 13.57
CA GLY A 1054 9.90 -15.83 13.94
C GLY A 1054 11.02 -15.20 13.11
N THR A 1055 11.44 -15.81 11.99
CA THR A 1055 12.48 -15.23 11.11
C THR A 1055 11.83 -14.79 9.80
N PRO A 1056 11.99 -13.52 9.35
CA PRO A 1056 11.41 -13.07 8.09
C PRO A 1056 11.86 -13.97 6.94
N SER A 1057 10.89 -14.38 6.14
CA SER A 1057 11.01 -15.50 5.22
C SER A 1057 11.70 -15.19 3.90
N ASN A 1058 11.60 -13.95 3.44
CA ASN A 1058 11.77 -13.66 2.03
C ASN A 1058 13.10 -12.97 1.69
N SER A 1059 14.05 -12.87 2.63
CA SER A 1059 15.37 -12.25 2.37
C SER A 1059 16.25 -12.99 1.34
N ARG A 1060 15.73 -14.03 0.67
CA ARG A 1060 16.41 -14.88 -0.33
C ARG A 1060 15.41 -15.40 -1.38
N PRO A 1061 14.97 -14.58 -2.36
CA PRO A 1061 13.91 -14.93 -3.32
C PRO A 1061 14.21 -16.20 -4.14
N TRP A 1062 15.48 -16.53 -4.38
CA TRP A 1062 15.89 -17.75 -5.10
C TRP A 1062 15.57 -19.07 -4.37
N ARG A 1063 15.33 -19.06 -3.04
CA ARG A 1063 14.96 -20.27 -2.30
C ARG A 1063 13.51 -20.69 -2.53
N ILE A 1064 12.63 -19.74 -2.84
CA ILE A 1064 11.20 -19.98 -3.07
C ILE A 1064 10.99 -20.99 -4.21
N LEU A 1065 11.81 -20.94 -5.25
CA LEU A 1065 11.72 -21.88 -6.39
C LEU A 1065 11.98 -23.34 -6.01
N ALA A 1066 12.86 -23.58 -5.03
CA ALA A 1066 13.21 -24.93 -4.59
C ALA A 1066 12.07 -25.58 -3.79
N ASP A 1067 11.25 -24.77 -3.13
CA ASP A 1067 10.09 -25.22 -2.36
C ASP A 1067 8.90 -25.61 -3.27
N GLY A 1068 8.82 -25.00 -4.47
CA GLY A 1068 7.84 -25.36 -5.50
C GLY A 1068 6.56 -24.52 -5.44
N LEU A 1069 5.51 -24.99 -6.14
CA LEU A 1069 4.20 -24.34 -6.21
C LEU A 1069 3.36 -24.65 -4.96
N GLN A 1070 2.51 -23.71 -4.56
CA GLN A 1070 1.51 -23.92 -3.49
C GLN A 1070 0.28 -24.71 -3.98
N ASP A 1071 0.08 -24.77 -5.30
CA ASP A 1071 -1.07 -25.40 -5.95
C ASP A 1071 -2.42 -24.90 -5.39
N ARG A 1072 -2.54 -23.60 -5.05
CA ARG A 1072 -3.80 -22.99 -4.57
C ARG A 1072 -4.84 -22.80 -5.67
N TYR A 1073 -4.38 -22.61 -6.90
CA TYR A 1073 -5.19 -22.18 -8.03
C TYR A 1073 -5.12 -23.16 -9.20
N THR A 1074 -6.14 -23.08 -10.05
CA THR A 1074 -6.30 -23.85 -11.28
C THR A 1074 -6.59 -22.90 -12.45
N ALA A 1075 -6.70 -23.45 -13.66
CA ALA A 1075 -7.08 -22.66 -14.82
C ALA A 1075 -8.47 -21.99 -14.67
N GLU A 1076 -9.39 -22.55 -13.88
CA GLU A 1076 -10.73 -21.98 -13.63
C GLU A 1076 -10.70 -20.73 -12.73
N ASP A 1077 -9.57 -20.45 -12.06
CA ASP A 1077 -9.37 -19.25 -11.25
C ASP A 1077 -8.79 -18.08 -12.07
N ASP A 1078 -8.19 -18.41 -13.21
CA ASP A 1078 -7.59 -17.48 -14.17
C ASP A 1078 -8.53 -17.16 -15.35
N ASP A 1079 -9.40 -18.10 -15.73
CA ASP A 1079 -10.32 -18.00 -16.87
C ASP A 1079 -11.70 -18.55 -16.45
N PHE A 1080 -12.69 -17.66 -16.35
CA PHE A 1080 -14.06 -18.01 -16.00
C PHE A 1080 -15.10 -16.98 -16.44
N ALA A 1081 -16.37 -17.40 -16.47
CA ALA A 1081 -17.51 -16.53 -16.74
C ALA A 1081 -18.55 -16.56 -15.61
N VAL A 1082 -19.19 -15.41 -15.34
CA VAL A 1082 -20.27 -15.25 -14.35
C VAL A 1082 -21.47 -14.56 -14.98
N ASP A 1083 -22.67 -15.10 -14.75
CA ASP A 1083 -23.91 -14.49 -15.20
C ASP A 1083 -24.30 -13.29 -14.33
N VAL A 1084 -24.55 -12.15 -14.96
CA VAL A 1084 -24.85 -10.86 -14.31
C VAL A 1084 -25.94 -10.12 -15.08
N ALA A 1085 -26.86 -9.46 -14.36
CA ALA A 1085 -27.89 -8.64 -14.97
C ALA A 1085 -27.43 -7.17 -15.10
N PHE A 1086 -27.48 -6.62 -16.32
CA PHE A 1086 -27.09 -5.24 -16.60
C PHE A 1086 -28.26 -4.31 -16.94
N GLN A 1087 -28.05 -3.02 -16.67
CA GLN A 1087 -28.87 -1.92 -17.18
C GLN A 1087 -28.36 -1.50 -18.56
N TYR A 1088 -29.26 -1.48 -19.53
CA TYR A 1088 -29.01 -1.05 -20.91
C TYR A 1088 -30.35 -0.81 -21.62
N PRO A 1089 -30.39 0.02 -22.68
CA PRO A 1089 -31.60 0.29 -23.44
C PRO A 1089 -32.21 -0.98 -24.03
N LYS A 1090 -33.50 -1.21 -23.75
CA LYS A 1090 -34.33 -2.29 -24.30
C LYS A 1090 -35.59 -1.68 -24.88
N ARG A 1091 -36.02 -2.13 -26.06
CA ARG A 1091 -37.23 -1.61 -26.71
C ARG A 1091 -37.98 -2.64 -27.52
N VAL A 1092 -39.28 -2.40 -27.65
CA VAL A 1092 -40.20 -3.03 -28.59
C VAL A 1092 -40.95 -1.91 -29.30
N VAL A 1093 -40.80 -1.79 -30.61
CA VAL A 1093 -41.54 -0.81 -31.41
C VAL A 1093 -42.22 -1.53 -32.57
N THR A 1094 -43.54 -1.47 -32.65
CA THR A 1094 -44.29 -2.14 -33.72
C THR A 1094 -44.40 -1.24 -34.96
N GLU A 1095 -44.11 -1.78 -36.14
CA GLU A 1095 -44.37 -1.13 -37.43
C GLU A 1095 -45.63 -1.64 -38.10
N SER A 1096 -45.88 -2.95 -38.05
CA SER A 1096 -47.09 -3.54 -38.61
C SER A 1096 -47.42 -4.88 -37.98
N VAL A 1097 -48.70 -5.23 -38.03
CA VAL A 1097 -49.20 -6.55 -37.64
C VAL A 1097 -50.10 -7.04 -38.76
N LEU A 1098 -49.80 -8.20 -39.29
CA LEU A 1098 -50.53 -8.84 -40.38
C LEU A 1098 -51.15 -10.14 -39.90
N VAL A 1099 -52.36 -10.43 -40.39
CA VAL A 1099 -53.04 -11.69 -40.15
C VAL A 1099 -53.34 -12.33 -41.50
N GLY A 1100 -52.69 -13.48 -41.75
CA GLY A 1100 -52.84 -14.32 -42.92
C GLY A 1100 -53.91 -15.38 -42.75
N ARG A 1101 -54.49 -15.80 -43.89
CA ARG A 1101 -55.48 -16.88 -43.98
C ARG A 1101 -54.89 -18.26 -43.88
#